data_AF-C4XVW4-F1
#
_entry.id   AF-C4XVW4-F1
#
_cell.length_a   1.000
_cell.length_b   1.000
_cell.length_c   1.000
_cell.angle_alpha   90.00
_cell.angle_beta   90.00
_cell.angle_gamma   90.00
#
_symmetry.space_group_name_H-M   'P 1'
#
loop_
_entity.id
_entity.type
_entity.pdbx_description
1 polymer ?
#
loop_
_entity_poly.entity_id
_entity_poly.type
_entity_poly.pdbx_seq_one_letter_code
_entity_poly.pdbx_strand_id
1 'polypeptide(L)'
;MSGQYEITVSKAVPKYSDRCFFPQSVLSEILDQNATLPHPLVFRLTNKEGQSTLVGVREFTAPEYHILVPEEVSSSIGQGVVTIELVEMPKATFLQVKPLQFYPQVTNWKYYLESFLSKNYTTLSKNQTFGYWDDVANTAVELVVEDTNEESVVVVDTDIVLDVLPLNDIMAAQQLEQAKTMEALENIPILEPISILDLEPFNKAAVPQIFKVNVLNYKSKICIEIQGEDIANMDILGGIDKFITLDCFLWCTMTQDDEEIKRLVVDLSSDTVANFVQKNGDQTECYIYLVFFAWEHNTRVKVKVSEGKSAEEVTAATHQTNSVEQVQCPNCSAYISKANIQLHEVACRRKKKCSCGELFMGNIPSAHWHCDICGPSVHGNSSLFKMKHQKIFHQHPYQCDKCSSETEFNNFIELVSKHKATECPQKLHECIFCHMILPQGEATYQDKFNNLTHHESECGSKTTECFECGKVLKTRDMTSHMKMHYMDKKEKSTSVVKHCSNTVCVSIFEDGSDASNELGLCDTCYRPLYASVHDPTGSKLRNRIERKYIMQLTKGCANAWCDNPECGTGGTKLDIKSALSRVQGLMAQIHSLPKNFNSPGSENRFYFCISENIARRKTLLKKLLEENISESLAYRAVWKSVDEESVRSWVNQNSIVF
;
A
#
# COMPACT_ATOMS: atom_id res chain seq x y z
N MET A 1 -29.16 -22.93 -34.78
CA MET A 1 -29.25 -24.01 -33.78
C MET A 1 -30.73 -24.26 -33.48
N SER A 2 -31.21 -25.48 -33.64
CA SER A 2 -32.64 -25.82 -33.51
C SER A 2 -32.89 -27.00 -32.55
N GLY A 3 -31.96 -27.21 -31.61
CA GLY A 3 -32.13 -28.16 -30.51
C GLY A 3 -33.07 -27.62 -29.43
N GLN A 4 -33.94 -28.50 -28.94
CA GLN A 4 -34.75 -28.27 -27.74
C GLN A 4 -33.99 -28.84 -26.54
N TYR A 5 -33.86 -28.05 -25.48
CA TYR A 5 -33.11 -28.40 -24.27
C TYR A 5 -33.99 -28.27 -23.03
N GLU A 6 -33.87 -29.20 -22.10
CA GLU A 6 -34.58 -29.14 -20.82
C GLU A 6 -33.74 -28.37 -19.78
N ILE A 7 -34.37 -27.40 -19.12
CA ILE A 7 -33.73 -26.61 -18.07
C ILE A 7 -33.83 -27.33 -16.74
N THR A 8 -32.70 -27.50 -16.05
CA THR A 8 -32.64 -28.02 -14.67
C THR A 8 -31.91 -27.05 -13.75
N VAL A 9 -32.51 -26.71 -12.61
CA VAL A 9 -31.84 -25.89 -11.60
C VAL A 9 -30.76 -26.71 -10.91
N SER A 10 -29.52 -26.22 -10.89
CA SER A 10 -28.39 -26.91 -10.27
C SER A 10 -27.80 -26.11 -9.13
N LYS A 11 -27.56 -26.78 -7.99
CA LYS A 11 -26.83 -26.20 -6.85
C LYS A 11 -25.33 -26.00 -7.12
N ALA A 12 -24.81 -26.56 -8.22
CA ALA A 12 -23.42 -26.34 -8.62
C ALA A 12 -23.19 -24.93 -9.19
N VAL A 13 -24.26 -24.22 -9.56
CA VAL A 13 -24.22 -22.83 -10.01
C VAL A 13 -24.65 -21.93 -8.85
N PRO A 14 -23.96 -20.80 -8.58
CA PRO A 14 -24.40 -19.82 -7.61
C PRO A 14 -25.83 -19.37 -7.88
N LYS A 15 -26.61 -19.15 -6.81
CA LYS A 15 -27.98 -18.67 -6.91
C LYS A 15 -28.09 -17.40 -7.77
N TYR A 16 -27.21 -16.45 -7.49
CA TYR A 16 -27.12 -15.16 -8.17
C TYR A 16 -26.06 -15.20 -9.28
N SER A 17 -26.50 -15.57 -10.47
CA SER A 17 -25.64 -15.71 -11.65
C SER A 17 -26.52 -15.82 -12.90
N ASP A 18 -25.97 -15.47 -14.06
CA ASP A 18 -26.56 -15.76 -15.38
C ASP A 18 -25.80 -16.87 -16.14
N ARG A 19 -24.76 -17.45 -15.52
CA ARG A 19 -23.85 -18.39 -16.20
C ARG A 19 -24.32 -19.82 -16.05
N CYS A 20 -24.60 -20.46 -17.17
CA CYS A 20 -25.18 -21.80 -17.22
C CYS A 20 -24.14 -22.83 -17.69
N PHE A 21 -24.38 -24.10 -17.35
CA PHE A 21 -23.64 -25.22 -17.94
C PHE A 21 -24.39 -25.74 -19.17
N PHE A 22 -23.67 -25.86 -20.28
CA PHE A 22 -24.21 -26.34 -21.55
C PHE A 22 -23.68 -27.75 -21.90
N PRO A 23 -24.37 -28.52 -22.75
CA PRO A 23 -23.84 -29.77 -23.29
C PRO A 23 -22.64 -29.56 -24.22
N GLN A 24 -21.76 -30.57 -24.34
CA GLN A 24 -20.61 -30.49 -25.25
C GLN A 24 -21.03 -30.42 -26.73
N SER A 25 -22.13 -31.06 -27.09
CA SER A 25 -22.70 -30.99 -28.45
C SER A 25 -22.98 -29.57 -28.92
N VAL A 26 -23.38 -28.67 -28.01
CA VAL A 26 -23.62 -27.25 -28.32
C VAL A 26 -22.33 -26.58 -28.78
N LEU A 27 -21.21 -26.80 -28.09
CA LEU A 27 -19.91 -26.24 -28.47
C LEU A 27 -19.47 -26.74 -29.85
N SER A 28 -19.62 -28.04 -30.12
CA SER A 28 -19.28 -28.62 -31.42
C SER A 28 -20.11 -28.01 -32.55
N GLU A 29 -21.43 -27.86 -32.35
CA GLU A 29 -22.31 -27.25 -33.35
C GLU A 29 -21.93 -25.79 -33.66
N ILE A 30 -21.53 -25.01 -32.63
CA ILE A 30 -21.12 -23.62 -32.82
C ILE A 30 -19.80 -23.52 -33.59
N LEU A 31 -18.83 -24.38 -33.27
CA LEU A 31 -17.53 -24.40 -33.95
C LEU A 31 -17.65 -24.79 -35.43
N ASP A 32 -18.60 -25.68 -35.76
CA ASP A 32 -18.87 -26.06 -37.15
C ASP A 32 -19.58 -24.93 -37.93
N GLN A 33 -20.40 -24.11 -37.26
CA GLN A 33 -21.19 -23.04 -37.87
C GLN A 33 -20.44 -21.71 -38.00
N ASN A 34 -19.46 -21.43 -37.13
CA ASN A 34 -18.79 -20.12 -37.05
C ASN A 34 -17.27 -20.25 -37.18
N ALA A 35 -16.68 -19.52 -38.12
CA ALA A 35 -15.22 -19.46 -38.30
C ALA A 35 -14.50 -18.76 -37.13
N THR A 36 -15.19 -17.85 -36.44
CA THR A 36 -14.68 -17.09 -35.28
C THR A 36 -15.77 -17.01 -34.23
N LEU A 37 -15.47 -17.39 -32.99
CA LEU A 37 -16.41 -17.32 -31.88
C LEU A 37 -16.42 -15.92 -31.25
N PRO A 38 -17.60 -15.34 -30.97
CA PRO A 38 -17.66 -14.13 -30.17
C PRO A 38 -17.16 -14.42 -28.74
N HIS A 39 -16.49 -13.44 -28.14
CA HIS A 39 -16.05 -13.50 -26.76
C HIS A 39 -16.63 -12.32 -25.97
N PRO A 40 -17.36 -12.57 -24.87
CA PRO A 40 -17.81 -13.86 -24.33
C PRO A 40 -18.96 -14.50 -25.13
N LEU A 41 -19.23 -15.80 -24.89
CA LEU A 41 -20.37 -16.50 -25.47
C LEU A 41 -21.66 -16.18 -24.71
N VAL A 42 -22.66 -15.66 -25.44
CA VAL A 42 -23.98 -15.28 -24.91
C VAL A 42 -25.07 -16.02 -25.65
N PHE A 43 -25.96 -16.68 -24.92
CA PHE A 43 -27.12 -17.37 -25.47
C PHE A 43 -28.42 -16.69 -25.05
N ARG A 44 -29.36 -16.59 -25.99
CA ARG A 44 -30.76 -16.32 -25.69
C ARG A 44 -31.47 -17.65 -25.49
N LEU A 45 -31.98 -17.87 -24.29
CA LEU A 45 -32.90 -18.96 -24.00
C LEU A 45 -34.31 -18.46 -24.25
N THR A 46 -35.12 -19.21 -24.99
CA THR A 46 -36.54 -18.88 -25.23
C THR A 46 -37.43 -20.07 -24.88
N ASN A 47 -38.41 -19.86 -24.01
CA ASN A 47 -39.41 -20.87 -23.66
C ASN A 47 -40.53 -20.90 -24.71
N LYS A 48 -41.32 -21.98 -24.72
CA LYS A 48 -42.51 -22.15 -25.57
C LYS A 48 -43.57 -21.06 -25.38
N GLU A 49 -43.60 -20.43 -24.21
CA GLU A 49 -44.49 -19.30 -23.90
C GLU A 49 -44.01 -17.96 -24.48
N GLY A 50 -42.84 -17.93 -25.13
CA GLY A 50 -42.26 -16.73 -25.73
C GLY A 50 -41.46 -15.85 -24.76
N GLN A 51 -41.32 -16.24 -23.49
CA GLN A 51 -40.40 -15.61 -22.55
C GLN A 51 -38.97 -15.92 -22.95
N SER A 52 -38.10 -14.90 -22.96
CA SER A 52 -36.68 -15.06 -23.29
C SER A 52 -35.79 -14.38 -22.27
N THR A 53 -34.63 -14.97 -22.01
CA THR A 53 -33.59 -14.41 -21.14
C THR A 53 -32.21 -14.64 -21.74
N LEU A 54 -31.27 -13.75 -21.44
CA LEU A 54 -29.88 -13.84 -21.89
C LEU A 54 -29.06 -14.51 -20.80
N VAL A 55 -28.19 -15.43 -21.21
CA VAL A 55 -27.33 -16.20 -20.30
C VAL A 55 -25.92 -16.30 -20.84
N GLY A 56 -24.96 -16.31 -19.93
CA GLY A 56 -23.57 -16.65 -20.23
C GLY A 56 -23.30 -18.14 -20.15
N VAL A 57 -22.16 -18.56 -20.70
CA VAL A 57 -21.64 -19.92 -20.50
C VAL A 57 -20.65 -19.92 -19.33
N ARG A 58 -20.83 -20.87 -18.41
CA ARG A 58 -19.78 -21.21 -17.44
C ARG A 58 -18.83 -22.25 -18.00
N GLU A 59 -19.36 -23.44 -18.32
CA GLU A 59 -18.60 -24.55 -18.92
C GLU A 59 -19.53 -25.43 -19.77
N PHE A 60 -18.93 -26.27 -20.61
CA PHE A 60 -19.64 -27.25 -21.44
C PHE A 60 -19.57 -28.65 -20.82
N THR A 61 -20.23 -28.82 -19.67
CA THR A 61 -20.18 -30.06 -18.86
C THR A 61 -21.56 -30.63 -18.53
N ALA A 62 -22.63 -30.02 -19.02
CA ALA A 62 -23.98 -30.52 -18.76
C ALA A 62 -24.28 -31.81 -19.54
N PRO A 63 -25.19 -32.67 -19.03
CA PRO A 63 -25.69 -33.82 -19.78
C PRO A 63 -26.32 -33.40 -21.10
N GLU A 64 -26.22 -34.26 -22.13
CA GLU A 64 -26.85 -34.01 -23.42
C GLU A 64 -28.36 -33.72 -23.28
N TYR A 65 -28.84 -32.76 -24.09
CA TYR A 65 -30.21 -32.22 -24.05
C TYR A 65 -30.62 -31.49 -22.76
N HIS A 66 -29.71 -31.27 -21.80
CA HIS A 66 -29.99 -30.56 -20.55
C HIS A 66 -29.12 -29.31 -20.40
N ILE A 67 -29.70 -28.22 -19.92
CA ILE A 67 -28.97 -27.00 -19.55
C ILE A 67 -29.13 -26.83 -18.04
N LEU A 68 -28.01 -26.77 -17.33
CA LEU A 68 -28.03 -26.51 -15.89
C LEU A 68 -27.97 -25.01 -15.66
N VAL A 69 -29.02 -24.46 -15.04
CA VAL A 69 -29.19 -23.02 -14.85
C VAL A 69 -29.16 -22.62 -13.37
N PRO A 70 -28.76 -21.37 -13.07
CA PRO A 70 -29.02 -20.70 -11.80
C PRO A 70 -30.52 -20.61 -11.46
N GLU A 71 -30.81 -20.44 -10.17
CA GLU A 71 -32.19 -20.22 -9.69
C GLU A 71 -32.78 -18.91 -10.23
N GLU A 72 -31.96 -17.87 -10.40
CA GLU A 72 -32.35 -16.57 -10.97
C GLU A 72 -32.82 -16.69 -12.43
N VAL A 73 -32.06 -17.41 -13.26
CA VAL A 73 -32.42 -17.70 -14.65
C VAL A 73 -33.69 -18.56 -14.73
N SER A 74 -33.83 -19.57 -13.87
CA SER A 74 -35.04 -20.39 -13.84
C SER A 74 -36.27 -19.59 -13.39
N SER A 75 -36.08 -18.56 -12.56
CA SER A 75 -37.17 -17.70 -12.10
C SER A 75 -37.63 -16.74 -13.20
N SER A 76 -36.73 -16.34 -14.11
CA SER A 76 -37.05 -15.42 -15.20
C SER A 76 -37.71 -16.10 -16.41
N ILE A 77 -37.30 -17.32 -16.77
CA ILE A 77 -37.79 -18.05 -17.95
C ILE A 77 -38.82 -19.15 -17.64
N GLY A 78 -38.95 -19.53 -16.36
CA GLY A 78 -39.75 -20.66 -15.91
C GLY A 78 -39.08 -22.02 -16.12
N GLN A 79 -39.77 -23.09 -15.72
CA GLN A 79 -39.32 -24.47 -15.95
C GLN A 79 -39.83 -25.00 -17.28
N GLY A 80 -39.01 -25.81 -17.97
CA GLY A 80 -39.42 -26.52 -19.16
C GLY A 80 -38.37 -26.59 -20.25
N VAL A 81 -38.86 -26.77 -21.47
CA VAL A 81 -38.03 -26.95 -22.67
C VAL A 81 -37.80 -25.60 -23.35
N VAL A 82 -36.55 -25.25 -23.56
CA VAL A 82 -36.13 -24.01 -24.21
C VAL A 82 -35.39 -24.26 -25.52
N THR A 83 -35.43 -23.27 -26.39
CA THR A 83 -34.57 -23.17 -27.56
C THR A 83 -33.42 -22.21 -27.28
N ILE A 84 -32.25 -22.51 -27.81
CA ILE A 84 -31.05 -21.68 -27.67
C ILE A 84 -30.69 -20.99 -28.97
N GLU A 85 -30.31 -19.71 -28.88
CA GLU A 85 -29.79 -18.93 -29.99
C GLU A 85 -28.52 -18.21 -29.53
N LEU A 86 -27.44 -18.31 -30.32
CA LEU A 86 -26.21 -17.56 -30.06
C LEU A 86 -26.42 -16.11 -30.49
N VAL A 87 -26.20 -15.16 -29.59
CA VAL A 87 -26.44 -13.73 -29.85
C VAL A 87 -25.16 -12.94 -29.60
N GLU A 88 -24.81 -12.07 -30.54
CA GLU A 88 -23.73 -11.09 -30.36
C GLU A 88 -24.29 -9.81 -29.76
N MET A 89 -23.68 -9.33 -28.67
CA MET A 89 -24.21 -8.27 -27.84
C MET A 89 -23.18 -7.14 -27.67
N PRO A 90 -23.61 -5.87 -27.60
CA PRO A 90 -22.72 -4.75 -27.37
C PRO A 90 -22.10 -4.81 -25.97
N LYS A 91 -20.85 -4.36 -25.88
CA LYS A 91 -20.14 -4.21 -24.61
C LYS A 91 -20.72 -3.05 -23.78
N ALA A 92 -20.77 -3.25 -22.47
CA ALA A 92 -21.16 -2.20 -21.53
C ALA A 92 -20.10 -1.10 -21.49
N THR A 93 -20.50 0.15 -21.71
CA THR A 93 -19.67 1.33 -21.46
C THR A 93 -20.22 2.16 -20.30
N PHE A 94 -21.51 2.01 -20.01
CA PHE A 94 -22.22 2.70 -18.95
C PHE A 94 -23.22 1.75 -18.29
N LEU A 95 -23.28 1.80 -16.95
CA LEU A 95 -24.21 1.00 -16.15
C LEU A 95 -24.74 1.85 -14.99
N GLN A 96 -26.05 2.06 -14.96
CA GLN A 96 -26.75 2.73 -13.87
C GLN A 96 -27.56 1.71 -13.07
N VAL A 97 -27.30 1.63 -11.76
CA VAL A 97 -27.93 0.65 -10.86
C VAL A 97 -28.56 1.32 -9.65
N LYS A 98 -29.60 0.68 -9.10
CA LYS A 98 -30.26 1.09 -7.85
C LYS A 98 -30.26 -0.08 -6.86
N PRO A 99 -29.69 0.06 -5.66
CA PRO A 99 -29.85 -0.92 -4.59
C PRO A 99 -31.30 -0.99 -4.13
N LEU A 100 -31.83 -2.20 -3.88
CA LEU A 100 -33.21 -2.39 -3.41
C LEU A 100 -33.42 -2.02 -1.93
N GLN A 101 -32.34 -1.83 -1.17
CA GLN A 101 -32.35 -1.39 0.22
C GLN A 101 -30.99 -0.79 0.60
N PHE A 102 -30.89 -0.26 1.80
CA PHE A 102 -29.64 0.26 2.34
C PHE A 102 -28.73 -0.89 2.80
N TYR A 103 -27.51 -0.93 2.28
CA TYR A 103 -26.50 -1.94 2.60
C TYR A 103 -25.28 -1.27 3.28
N PRO A 104 -25.27 -1.13 4.62
CA PRO A 104 -24.22 -0.41 5.34
C PRO A 104 -22.82 -1.05 5.20
N GLN A 105 -22.76 -2.34 4.88
CA GLN A 105 -21.52 -3.05 4.62
C GLN A 105 -20.86 -2.65 3.29
N VAL A 106 -21.62 -2.13 2.32
CA VAL A 106 -21.09 -1.75 1.01
C VAL A 106 -20.60 -0.31 1.09
N THR A 107 -19.30 -0.16 1.18
CA THR A 107 -18.64 1.17 1.28
C THR A 107 -18.26 1.74 -0.07
N ASN A 108 -17.91 0.87 -1.03
CA ASN A 108 -17.59 1.28 -2.39
C ASN A 108 -18.26 0.36 -3.42
N TRP A 109 -19.32 0.87 -4.05
CA TRP A 109 -20.10 0.12 -5.04
C TRP A 109 -19.30 -0.31 -6.26
N LYS A 110 -18.30 0.47 -6.69
CA LYS A 110 -17.48 0.14 -7.85
C LYS A 110 -16.72 -1.16 -7.63
N TYR A 111 -15.89 -1.19 -6.59
CA TYR A 111 -15.09 -2.37 -6.26
C TYR A 111 -15.97 -3.54 -5.79
N TYR A 112 -17.08 -3.27 -5.10
CA TYR A 112 -18.03 -4.31 -4.70
C TYR A 112 -18.60 -5.04 -5.91
N LEU A 113 -19.12 -4.31 -6.90
CA LEU A 113 -19.65 -4.90 -8.12
C LEU A 113 -18.56 -5.57 -8.95
N GLU A 114 -17.37 -4.97 -9.09
CA GLU A 114 -16.22 -5.60 -9.77
C GLU A 114 -15.82 -6.96 -9.15
N SER A 115 -16.07 -7.17 -7.85
CA SER A 115 -15.68 -8.40 -7.16
C SER A 115 -16.43 -9.66 -7.65
N PHE A 116 -17.67 -9.49 -8.14
CA PHE A 116 -18.55 -10.58 -8.54
C PHE A 116 -19.18 -10.44 -9.93
N LEU A 117 -19.37 -9.24 -10.48
CA LEU A 117 -20.07 -9.05 -11.77
C LEU A 117 -19.42 -9.86 -12.88
N SER A 118 -18.10 -9.71 -13.09
CA SER A 118 -17.36 -10.42 -14.14
C SER A 118 -17.23 -11.93 -13.90
N LYS A 119 -17.50 -12.42 -12.68
CA LYS A 119 -17.45 -13.84 -12.33
C LYS A 119 -18.80 -14.53 -12.49
N ASN A 120 -19.87 -13.86 -12.06
CA ASN A 120 -21.20 -14.45 -11.92
C ASN A 120 -22.14 -14.02 -13.05
N TYR A 121 -21.92 -12.85 -13.65
CA TYR A 121 -22.75 -12.31 -14.72
C TYR A 121 -21.94 -12.16 -16.02
N THR A 122 -22.60 -12.40 -17.14
CA THR A 122 -22.08 -12.14 -18.47
C THR A 122 -22.84 -10.99 -19.13
N THR A 123 -24.15 -10.94 -18.91
CA THR A 123 -25.06 -9.94 -19.45
C THR A 123 -25.90 -9.29 -18.37
N LEU A 124 -26.23 -8.02 -18.58
CA LEU A 124 -27.23 -7.28 -17.80
C LEU A 124 -28.19 -6.56 -18.75
N SER A 125 -29.48 -6.64 -18.45
CA SER A 125 -30.56 -6.01 -19.20
C SER A 125 -31.21 -4.88 -18.41
N LYS A 126 -31.77 -3.90 -19.10
CA LYS A 126 -32.52 -2.81 -18.47
C LYS A 126 -33.71 -3.36 -17.66
N ASN A 127 -33.94 -2.81 -16.47
CA ASN A 127 -34.93 -3.27 -15.48
C ASN A 127 -34.70 -4.69 -14.92
N GLN A 128 -33.57 -5.33 -15.21
CA GLN A 128 -33.22 -6.61 -14.59
C GLN A 128 -32.84 -6.40 -13.13
N THR A 129 -33.43 -7.19 -12.23
CA THR A 129 -32.91 -7.37 -10.87
C THR A 129 -31.79 -8.40 -10.91
N PHE A 130 -30.67 -8.09 -10.26
CA PHE A 130 -29.56 -9.01 -10.08
C PHE A 130 -29.00 -8.84 -8.66
N GLY A 131 -28.24 -9.82 -8.20
CA GLY A 131 -27.70 -9.74 -6.84
C GLY A 131 -26.41 -10.50 -6.61
N TYR A 132 -26.02 -10.53 -5.35
CA TYR A 132 -24.91 -11.31 -4.83
C TYR A 132 -25.23 -11.74 -3.39
N TRP A 133 -24.84 -12.95 -3.03
CA TRP A 133 -24.94 -13.40 -1.65
C TRP A 133 -23.65 -12.99 -0.95
N ASP A 134 -23.75 -12.02 -0.04
CA ASP A 134 -22.62 -11.52 0.71
C ASP A 134 -22.36 -12.45 1.90
N ASP A 135 -21.34 -13.32 1.78
CA ASP A 135 -20.93 -14.23 2.85
C ASP A 135 -20.45 -13.49 4.11
N VAL A 136 -19.97 -12.24 3.97
CA VAL A 136 -19.47 -11.42 5.06
C VAL A 136 -20.62 -10.88 5.90
N ALA A 137 -21.57 -10.23 5.23
CA ALA A 137 -22.73 -9.65 5.88
C ALA A 137 -23.84 -10.68 6.11
N ASN A 138 -23.65 -11.92 5.63
CA ASN A 138 -24.64 -13.00 5.64
C ASN A 138 -26.01 -12.52 5.12
N THR A 139 -25.99 -11.70 4.07
CA THR A 139 -27.16 -10.98 3.56
C THR A 139 -27.13 -10.95 2.03
N ALA A 140 -28.29 -11.10 1.39
CA ALA A 140 -28.41 -10.91 -0.05
C ALA A 140 -28.36 -9.41 -0.40
N VAL A 141 -27.45 -9.04 -1.28
CA VAL A 141 -27.36 -7.70 -1.86
C VAL A 141 -27.97 -7.72 -3.25
N GLU A 142 -29.14 -7.11 -3.38
CA GLU A 142 -29.93 -7.04 -4.60
C GLU A 142 -29.97 -5.60 -5.14
N LEU A 143 -29.79 -5.50 -6.47
CA LEU A 143 -29.82 -4.27 -7.24
C LEU A 143 -30.73 -4.42 -8.46
N VAL A 144 -31.26 -3.30 -8.95
CA VAL A 144 -31.91 -3.22 -10.25
C VAL A 144 -31.06 -2.41 -11.21
N VAL A 145 -31.00 -2.86 -12.46
CA VAL A 145 -30.41 -2.09 -13.55
C VAL A 145 -31.44 -1.05 -14.00
N GLU A 146 -31.15 0.22 -13.74
CA GLU A 146 -32.03 1.32 -14.16
C GLU A 146 -31.80 1.66 -15.64
N ASP A 147 -30.53 1.78 -16.03
CA ASP A 147 -30.15 2.18 -17.38
C ASP A 147 -28.78 1.64 -17.79
N THR A 148 -28.60 1.46 -19.09
CA THR A 148 -27.40 0.93 -19.73
C THR A 148 -27.23 1.62 -21.10
N ASN A 149 -26.04 1.53 -21.70
CA ASN A 149 -25.83 2.14 -23.03
C ASN A 149 -26.71 1.55 -24.14
N GLU A 150 -27.20 0.31 -23.96
CA GLU A 150 -28.15 -0.38 -24.85
C GLU A 150 -29.13 -1.20 -23.98
N GLU A 151 -30.22 -1.73 -24.55
CA GLU A 151 -31.26 -2.47 -23.80
C GLU A 151 -30.70 -3.69 -23.03
N SER A 152 -29.65 -4.31 -23.56
CA SER A 152 -28.93 -5.40 -22.90
C SER A 152 -27.47 -5.34 -23.31
N VAL A 153 -26.57 -5.54 -22.36
CA VAL A 153 -25.13 -5.32 -22.54
C VAL A 153 -24.30 -6.43 -21.93
N VAL A 154 -23.10 -6.63 -22.45
CA VAL A 154 -22.10 -7.56 -21.89
C VAL A 154 -21.22 -6.83 -20.88
N VAL A 155 -21.05 -7.41 -19.69
CA VAL A 155 -20.31 -6.80 -18.56
C VAL A 155 -18.94 -7.46 -18.29
N VAL A 156 -18.48 -8.34 -19.18
CA VAL A 156 -17.22 -9.07 -19.06
C VAL A 156 -16.14 -8.41 -19.91
N ASP A 157 -14.96 -8.18 -19.33
CA ASP A 157 -13.81 -7.54 -19.98
C ASP A 157 -14.19 -6.19 -20.62
N THR A 158 -14.86 -5.37 -19.82
CA THR A 158 -15.35 -4.03 -20.18
C THR A 158 -15.02 -3.02 -19.10
N ASP A 159 -14.52 -1.86 -19.51
CA ASP A 159 -14.39 -0.69 -18.64
C ASP A 159 -15.72 0.05 -18.60
N ILE A 160 -16.45 -0.10 -17.48
CA ILE A 160 -17.80 0.43 -17.32
C ILE A 160 -17.76 1.70 -16.46
N VAL A 161 -18.40 2.77 -16.92
CA VAL A 161 -18.74 3.91 -16.07
C VAL A 161 -19.97 3.55 -15.25
N LEU A 162 -19.77 3.36 -13.95
CA LEU A 162 -20.83 2.98 -13.01
C LEU A 162 -21.47 4.22 -12.36
N ASP A 163 -22.80 4.27 -12.37
CA ASP A 163 -23.61 5.24 -11.63
C ASP A 163 -24.57 4.51 -10.69
N VAL A 164 -24.56 4.87 -9.39
CA VAL A 164 -25.38 4.20 -8.37
C VAL A 164 -26.37 5.20 -7.79
N LEU A 165 -27.66 4.97 -8.04
CA LEU A 165 -28.74 5.85 -7.60
C LEU A 165 -29.40 5.34 -6.31
N PRO A 166 -29.86 6.24 -5.43
CA PRO A 166 -30.63 5.85 -4.27
C PRO A 166 -32.06 5.41 -4.65
N LEU A 167 -32.65 4.49 -3.87
CA LEU A 167 -34.01 4.00 -4.08
C LEU A 167 -35.07 5.05 -3.71
N ASN A 168 -34.85 5.77 -2.61
CA ASN A 168 -35.75 6.79 -2.08
C ASN A 168 -35.00 7.82 -1.22
N ASP A 169 -35.67 8.90 -0.82
CA ASP A 169 -35.10 10.00 -0.03
C ASP A 169 -34.56 9.54 1.34
N ILE A 170 -35.17 8.51 1.93
CA ILE A 170 -34.71 7.92 3.20
C ILE A 170 -33.34 7.26 3.02
N MET A 171 -33.19 6.47 1.95
CA MET A 171 -31.94 5.80 1.62
C MET A 171 -30.86 6.82 1.20
N ALA A 172 -31.24 7.88 0.50
CA ALA A 172 -30.33 8.98 0.19
C ALA A 172 -29.80 9.64 1.48
N ALA A 173 -30.66 9.85 2.49
CA ALA A 173 -30.24 10.36 3.80
C ALA A 173 -29.30 9.38 4.54
N GLN A 174 -29.61 8.08 4.53
CA GLN A 174 -28.76 7.05 5.15
C GLN A 174 -27.40 6.93 4.45
N GLN A 175 -27.37 7.00 3.12
CA GLN A 175 -26.11 7.04 2.35
C GLN A 175 -25.31 8.30 2.64
N LEU A 176 -25.96 9.45 2.84
CA LEU A 176 -25.29 10.70 3.23
C LEU A 176 -24.68 10.58 4.63
N GLU A 177 -25.37 9.97 5.58
CA GLU A 177 -24.84 9.70 6.93
C GLU A 177 -23.66 8.72 6.91
N GLN A 178 -23.75 7.66 6.10
CA GLN A 178 -22.64 6.73 5.88
C GLN A 178 -21.45 7.42 5.21
N ALA A 179 -21.69 8.27 4.21
CA ALA A 179 -20.64 9.04 3.55
C ALA A 179 -19.94 9.99 4.52
N LYS A 180 -20.68 10.70 5.37
CA LYS A 180 -20.10 11.53 6.45
C LYS A 180 -19.27 10.71 7.43
N THR A 181 -19.72 9.50 7.76
CA THR A 181 -19.01 8.56 8.63
C THR A 181 -17.70 8.11 7.98
N MET A 182 -17.73 7.78 6.67
CA MET A 182 -16.55 7.42 5.90
C MET A 182 -15.58 8.59 5.75
N GLU A 183 -16.08 9.79 5.48
CA GLU A 183 -15.27 11.01 5.40
C GLU A 183 -14.54 11.29 6.72
N ALA A 184 -15.21 11.07 7.87
CA ALA A 184 -14.58 11.17 9.18
C ALA A 184 -13.47 10.13 9.40
N LEU A 185 -13.60 8.93 8.82
CA LEU A 185 -12.60 7.86 8.86
C LEU A 185 -11.44 8.08 7.87
N GLU A 186 -11.66 8.82 6.79
CA GLU A 186 -10.61 9.23 5.83
C GLU A 186 -9.80 10.41 6.37
N ASN A 187 -10.47 11.39 6.98
CA ASN A 187 -9.88 12.63 7.48
C ASN A 187 -9.63 12.60 9.00
N ILE A 188 -8.98 11.54 9.49
CA ILE A 188 -8.68 11.40 10.92
C ILE A 188 -7.62 12.44 11.35
N PRO A 189 -7.90 13.26 12.38
CA PRO A 189 -6.98 14.28 12.87
C PRO A 189 -5.73 13.67 13.53
N ILE A 190 -4.59 14.31 13.34
CA ILE A 190 -3.35 13.97 14.04
C ILE A 190 -3.44 14.45 15.49
N LEU A 191 -3.13 13.59 16.44
CA LEU A 191 -3.13 13.95 17.86
C LEU A 191 -1.95 14.87 18.18
N GLU A 192 -2.24 16.05 18.70
CA GLU A 192 -1.21 16.97 19.20
C GLU A 192 -0.55 16.44 20.49
N PRO A 193 0.74 16.76 20.76
CA PRO A 193 1.45 16.27 21.93
C PRO A 193 0.77 16.57 23.27
N ILE A 194 0.05 17.69 23.36
CA ILE A 194 -0.78 18.06 24.50
C ILE A 194 -2.09 18.60 23.97
N SER A 195 -3.21 17.99 24.36
CA SER A 195 -4.55 18.39 23.91
C SER A 195 -5.56 18.30 25.05
N ILE A 196 -6.66 19.06 24.91
CA ILE A 196 -7.83 18.99 25.78
C ILE A 196 -8.98 18.47 24.93
N LEU A 197 -9.59 17.36 25.34
CA LEU A 197 -10.65 16.70 24.60
C LEU A 197 -11.94 16.70 25.41
N ASP A 198 -13.07 16.90 24.74
CA ASP A 198 -14.41 16.73 25.30
C ASP A 198 -14.94 15.36 24.86
N LEU A 199 -14.99 14.42 25.81
CA LEU A 199 -15.39 13.04 25.54
C LEU A 199 -16.90 12.87 25.64
N GLU A 200 -17.46 12.04 24.77
CA GLU A 200 -18.87 11.64 24.78
C GLU A 200 -19.02 10.13 25.07
N PRO A 201 -20.20 9.69 25.56
CA PRO A 201 -20.50 8.28 25.73
C PRO A 201 -20.33 7.48 24.44
N PHE A 202 -19.59 6.38 24.50
CA PHE A 202 -19.27 5.55 23.32
C PHE A 202 -20.51 5.15 22.50
N ASN A 203 -21.64 4.88 23.17
CA ASN A 203 -22.87 4.42 22.52
C ASN A 203 -23.74 5.56 21.93
N LYS A 204 -23.43 6.83 22.24
CA LYS A 204 -24.18 7.98 21.72
C LYS A 204 -23.57 8.51 20.41
N ALA A 205 -22.28 8.32 20.21
CA ALA A 205 -21.60 8.76 19.01
C ALA A 205 -21.81 7.74 17.88
N ALA A 206 -22.24 8.22 16.70
CA ALA A 206 -22.32 7.39 15.49
C ALA A 206 -20.92 6.92 15.03
N VAL A 207 -19.91 7.77 15.24
CA VAL A 207 -18.50 7.45 15.03
C VAL A 207 -17.74 7.89 16.27
N PRO A 208 -16.94 7.02 16.91
CA PRO A 208 -16.13 7.43 18.04
C PRO A 208 -15.12 8.51 17.62
N GLN A 209 -14.69 9.34 18.58
CA GLN A 209 -13.68 10.36 18.32
C GLN A 209 -12.31 9.68 18.15
N ILE A 210 -11.88 9.49 16.90
CA ILE A 210 -10.62 8.84 16.53
C ILE A 210 -9.55 9.90 16.27
N PHE A 211 -8.33 9.64 16.76
CA PHE A 211 -7.13 10.38 16.41
C PHE A 211 -6.05 9.44 15.88
N LYS A 212 -5.12 9.97 15.10
CA LYS A 212 -3.96 9.24 14.60
C LYS A 212 -2.64 9.77 15.15
N VAL A 213 -1.70 8.87 15.41
CA VAL A 213 -0.33 9.20 15.85
C VAL A 213 0.67 8.59 14.88
N ASN A 214 1.57 9.42 14.34
CA ASN A 214 2.60 8.93 13.43
C ASN A 214 3.68 8.19 14.23
N VAL A 215 3.82 6.90 13.97
CA VAL A 215 4.72 5.97 14.63
C VAL A 215 6.19 6.32 14.34
N LEU A 216 6.47 6.83 13.13
CA LEU A 216 7.82 7.16 12.68
C LEU A 216 8.45 8.35 13.44
N ASN A 217 7.65 9.10 14.20
CA ASN A 217 8.12 10.21 15.02
C ASN A 217 8.79 9.76 16.34
N TYR A 218 8.74 8.47 16.66
CA TYR A 218 9.20 7.91 17.94
C TYR A 218 10.18 6.76 17.72
N LYS A 219 11.13 6.54 18.64
CA LYS A 219 12.19 5.53 18.45
C LYS A 219 11.89 4.18 19.08
N SER A 220 11.21 4.16 20.23
CA SER A 220 11.05 2.92 21.01
C SER A 220 9.64 2.68 21.51
N LYS A 221 9.07 3.62 22.27
CA LYS A 221 7.73 3.49 22.85
C LYS A 221 6.96 4.79 22.74
N ILE A 222 5.66 4.67 22.50
CA ILE A 222 4.72 5.80 22.54
C ILE A 222 3.91 5.66 23.83
N CYS A 223 3.92 6.68 24.67
CA CYS A 223 3.13 6.73 25.90
C CYS A 223 2.06 7.82 25.76
N ILE A 224 0.79 7.41 25.85
CA ILE A 224 -0.37 8.30 25.83
C ILE A 224 -0.98 8.31 27.24
N GLU A 225 -0.96 9.47 27.88
CA GLU A 225 -1.51 9.68 29.22
C GLU A 225 -2.83 10.47 29.12
N ILE A 226 -3.85 10.04 29.86
CA ILE A 226 -5.12 10.76 30.01
C ILE A 226 -5.41 11.05 31.47
N GLN A 227 -5.79 12.30 31.73
CA GLN A 227 -6.14 12.81 33.05
C GLN A 227 -7.49 13.54 33.00
N GLY A 228 -8.36 13.27 33.98
CA GLY A 228 -9.70 13.83 34.06
C GLY A 228 -10.25 13.76 35.48
N GLU A 229 -11.42 14.37 35.71
CA GLU A 229 -12.07 14.39 37.03
C GLU A 229 -12.65 13.03 37.43
N ASP A 230 -13.24 12.30 36.48
CA ASP A 230 -13.78 10.94 36.68
C ASP A 230 -13.01 9.93 35.85
N ILE A 231 -12.03 9.29 36.50
CA ILE A 231 -11.12 8.32 35.88
C ILE A 231 -11.84 7.05 35.43
N ALA A 232 -12.83 6.60 36.21
CA ALA A 232 -13.60 5.41 35.86
C ALA A 232 -14.45 5.65 34.61
N ASN A 233 -14.92 6.89 34.40
CA ASN A 233 -15.76 7.26 33.26
C ASN A 233 -15.01 7.46 31.95
N MET A 234 -13.68 7.55 31.93
CA MET A 234 -12.91 7.79 30.71
C MET A 234 -12.00 6.60 30.37
N ASP A 235 -11.87 6.25 29.09
CA ASP A 235 -10.93 5.23 28.63
C ASP A 235 -10.40 5.51 27.22
N ILE A 236 -9.25 4.90 26.91
CA ILE A 236 -8.62 4.94 25.58
C ILE A 236 -8.62 3.52 25.01
N LEU A 237 -8.98 3.39 23.74
CA LEU A 237 -8.69 2.20 22.92
C LEU A 237 -7.67 2.57 21.85
N GLY A 238 -6.77 1.65 21.52
CA GLY A 238 -5.78 1.82 20.48
C GLY A 238 -5.70 0.63 19.54
N GLY A 239 -5.37 0.88 18.28
CA GLY A 239 -5.23 -0.15 17.25
C GLY A 239 -4.34 0.31 16.09
N ILE A 240 -3.94 -0.64 15.26
CA ILE A 240 -3.21 -0.38 14.01
C ILE A 240 -4.14 -0.03 12.84
N ASP A 241 -5.41 -0.42 12.93
CA ASP A 241 -6.43 -0.13 11.93
C ASP A 241 -7.43 0.91 12.47
N LYS A 242 -8.08 1.66 11.58
CA LYS A 242 -9.12 2.64 11.94
C LYS A 242 -10.43 2.01 12.44
N PHE A 243 -10.59 0.68 12.32
CA PHE A 243 -11.79 -0.08 12.72
C PHE A 243 -11.79 -0.45 14.21
N ILE A 244 -11.58 0.55 15.08
CA ILE A 244 -11.52 0.35 16.53
C ILE A 244 -12.94 0.35 17.11
N THR A 245 -13.28 -0.69 17.86
CA THR A 245 -14.54 -0.82 18.61
C THR A 245 -14.30 -1.44 19.98
N LEU A 246 -15.32 -1.47 20.85
CA LEU A 246 -15.23 -2.19 22.14
C LEU A 246 -14.97 -3.70 21.98
N ASP A 247 -15.18 -4.26 20.79
CA ASP A 247 -14.91 -5.67 20.46
C ASP A 247 -13.67 -5.85 19.55
N CYS A 248 -12.95 -4.77 19.22
CA CYS A 248 -11.80 -4.80 18.32
C CYS A 248 -10.81 -3.66 18.69
N PHE A 249 -9.84 -3.97 19.54
CA PHE A 249 -8.74 -3.08 19.92
C PHE A 249 -7.49 -3.89 20.29
N LEU A 250 -6.30 -3.30 20.14
CA LEU A 250 -5.03 -3.90 20.55
C LEU A 250 -4.60 -3.45 21.95
N TRP A 251 -4.83 -2.17 22.26
CA TRP A 251 -4.43 -1.55 23.52
C TRP A 251 -5.63 -0.89 24.18
N CYS A 252 -5.71 -0.95 25.51
CA CYS A 252 -6.78 -0.27 26.26
C CYS A 252 -6.33 0.14 27.66
N THR A 253 -7.05 1.08 28.27
CA THR A 253 -6.82 1.53 29.67
C THR A 253 -7.88 1.03 30.67
N MET A 254 -8.81 0.17 30.24
CA MET A 254 -10.00 -0.20 31.01
C MET A 254 -9.71 -0.92 32.34
N THR A 255 -8.48 -1.38 32.57
CA THR A 255 -8.06 -2.04 33.81
C THR A 255 -7.33 -1.12 34.79
N GLN A 256 -7.13 0.15 34.44
CA GLN A 256 -6.31 1.10 35.21
C GLN A 256 -7.19 2.10 36.00
N ASP A 257 -8.36 1.67 36.46
CA ASP A 257 -9.28 2.53 37.21
C ASP A 257 -8.79 2.85 38.64
N ASP A 258 -7.80 2.10 39.14
CA ASP A 258 -7.15 2.32 40.45
C ASP A 258 -6.04 3.38 40.40
N GLU A 259 -5.66 3.86 39.22
CA GLU A 259 -4.59 4.85 39.03
C GLU A 259 -5.13 6.27 38.94
N GLU A 260 -4.35 7.29 39.35
CA GLU A 260 -4.72 8.70 39.18
C GLU A 260 -4.62 9.18 37.71
N ILE A 261 -3.81 8.50 36.90
CA ILE A 261 -3.56 8.83 35.50
C ILE A 261 -3.54 7.51 34.72
N LYS A 262 -4.37 7.40 33.69
CA LYS A 262 -4.37 6.23 32.81
C LYS A 262 -3.32 6.39 31.72
N ARG A 263 -2.58 5.31 31.44
CA ARG A 263 -1.49 5.28 30.46
C ARG A 263 -1.68 4.14 29.47
N LEU A 264 -1.69 4.49 28.19
CA LEU A 264 -1.62 3.54 27.07
C LEU A 264 -0.20 3.57 26.50
N VAL A 265 0.50 2.44 26.55
CA VAL A 265 1.87 2.31 26.07
C VAL A 265 1.91 1.41 24.85
N VAL A 266 2.42 1.93 23.74
CA VAL A 266 2.64 1.19 22.49
C VAL A 266 4.12 0.92 22.34
N ASP A 267 4.49 -0.36 22.28
CA ASP A 267 5.87 -0.80 22.05
C ASP A 267 6.13 -0.98 20.56
N LEU A 268 7.03 -0.16 20.00
CA LEU A 268 7.37 -0.19 18.57
C LEU A 268 8.19 -1.42 18.19
N SER A 269 8.81 -2.07 19.17
CA SER A 269 9.54 -3.33 18.97
C SER A 269 8.64 -4.57 18.98
N SER A 270 7.35 -4.41 19.30
CA SER A 270 6.40 -5.54 19.27
C SER A 270 6.21 -6.03 17.84
N ASP A 271 6.15 -7.36 17.66
CA ASP A 271 5.97 -7.99 16.34
C ASP A 271 4.77 -7.40 15.58
N THR A 272 3.68 -7.06 16.29
CA THR A 272 2.47 -6.48 15.69
C THR A 272 2.75 -5.12 15.06
N VAL A 273 3.43 -4.22 15.79
CA VAL A 273 3.73 -2.86 15.30
C VAL A 273 4.86 -2.90 14.28
N ALA A 274 5.90 -3.70 14.51
CA ALA A 274 7.01 -3.86 13.58
C ALA A 274 6.55 -4.39 12.22
N ASN A 275 5.71 -5.43 12.20
CA ASN A 275 5.13 -5.97 10.97
C ASN A 275 4.22 -4.93 10.29
N PHE A 276 3.41 -4.19 11.06
CA PHE A 276 2.57 -3.12 10.51
C PHE A 276 3.40 -2.01 9.86
N VAL A 277 4.47 -1.55 10.52
CA VAL A 277 5.39 -0.55 9.98
C VAL A 277 6.14 -1.10 8.76
N GLN A 278 6.56 -2.36 8.75
CA GLN A 278 7.22 -2.94 7.58
C GLN A 278 6.29 -3.04 6.37
N LYS A 279 5.01 -3.38 6.59
CA LYS A 279 4.00 -3.49 5.53
C LYS A 279 3.68 -2.13 4.90
N ASN A 280 3.59 -1.09 5.72
CA ASN A 280 3.11 0.24 5.29
C ASN A 280 4.24 1.29 5.18
N GLY A 281 5.46 0.96 5.59
CA GLY A 281 6.57 1.90 5.81
C GLY A 281 7.32 2.38 4.56
N ASP A 282 6.93 1.93 3.37
CA ASP A 282 7.34 2.60 2.13
C ASP A 282 6.68 3.98 1.97
N GLN A 283 5.63 4.27 2.77
CA GLN A 283 4.98 5.57 2.85
C GLN A 283 5.68 6.45 3.89
N THR A 284 5.83 7.73 3.60
CA THR A 284 6.45 8.74 4.48
C THR A 284 5.77 8.90 5.85
N GLU A 285 4.61 8.25 6.05
CA GLU A 285 3.80 8.33 7.26
C GLU A 285 3.23 6.94 7.59
N CYS A 286 3.29 6.55 8.87
CA CYS A 286 2.71 5.30 9.35
C CYS A 286 1.97 5.60 10.65
N TYR A 287 0.67 5.32 10.71
CA TYR A 287 -0.21 5.79 11.79
C TYR A 287 -0.77 4.65 12.62
N ILE A 288 -0.80 4.84 13.94
CA ILE A 288 -1.72 4.11 14.83
C ILE A 288 -2.93 4.98 15.12
N TYR A 289 -4.04 4.34 15.46
CA TYR A 289 -5.32 5.00 15.74
C TYR A 289 -5.70 4.86 17.21
N LEU A 290 -6.27 5.92 17.77
CA LEU A 290 -6.67 6.03 19.17
C LEU A 290 -8.10 6.53 19.26
N VAL A 291 -8.93 5.85 20.05
CA VAL A 291 -10.29 6.27 20.38
C VAL A 291 -10.33 6.70 21.83
N PHE A 292 -10.78 7.93 22.07
CA PHE A 292 -11.04 8.46 23.41
C PHE A 292 -12.54 8.52 23.63
N PHE A 293 -13.03 8.00 24.75
CA PHE A 293 -14.46 7.95 25.00
C PHE A 293 -14.80 8.02 26.48
N ALA A 294 -16.04 8.43 26.76
CA ALA A 294 -16.64 8.32 28.08
C ALA A 294 -17.63 7.14 28.14
N TRP A 295 -17.96 6.67 29.35
CA TRP A 295 -18.91 5.56 29.53
C TRP A 295 -20.34 6.04 29.71
N GLU A 296 -20.58 6.95 30.66
CA GLU A 296 -21.93 7.35 31.08
C GLU A 296 -22.28 8.79 30.71
N HIS A 297 -21.36 9.73 30.98
CA HIS A 297 -21.60 11.16 30.82
C HIS A 297 -20.40 11.86 30.19
N ASN A 298 -20.64 13.03 29.58
CA ASN A 298 -19.58 13.77 28.89
C ASN A 298 -18.53 14.24 29.91
N THR A 299 -17.26 14.20 29.54
CA THR A 299 -16.16 14.58 30.44
C THR A 299 -15.04 15.24 29.66
N ARG A 300 -14.48 16.32 30.23
CA ARG A 300 -13.31 17.00 29.67
C ARG A 300 -12.04 16.39 30.23
N VAL A 301 -11.11 16.04 29.34
CA VAL A 301 -9.87 15.35 29.70
C VAL A 301 -8.65 16.05 29.10
N LYS A 302 -7.52 15.94 29.78
CA LYS A 302 -6.22 16.36 29.28
C LYS A 302 -5.46 15.14 28.78
N VAL A 303 -5.00 15.20 27.54
CA VAL A 303 -4.22 14.15 26.90
C VAL A 303 -2.79 14.63 26.69
N LYS A 304 -1.82 13.74 26.94
CA LYS A 304 -0.40 13.99 26.70
C LYS A 304 0.21 12.80 25.99
N VAL A 305 0.94 13.06 24.90
CA VAL A 305 1.70 12.07 24.14
C VAL A 305 3.19 12.34 24.33
N SER A 306 3.94 11.30 24.70
CA SER A 306 5.38 11.40 24.91
C SER A 306 6.11 10.12 24.53
N GLU A 307 7.41 10.22 24.30
CA GLU A 307 8.27 9.04 24.15
C GLU A 307 8.43 8.33 25.50
N GLY A 308 8.11 7.03 25.53
CA GLY A 308 8.22 6.21 26.73
C GLY A 308 9.68 5.97 27.09
N LYS A 309 10.05 6.25 28.35
CA LYS A 309 11.38 5.90 28.88
C LYS A 309 11.43 4.41 29.24
N SER A 310 12.60 3.78 29.11
CA SER A 310 12.83 2.41 29.59
C SER A 310 12.61 2.31 31.10
N ALA A 311 12.15 1.15 31.56
CA ALA A 311 11.66 0.90 32.92
C ALA A 311 12.75 0.83 34.03
N GLU A 312 13.90 1.50 33.89
CA GLU A 312 15.01 1.39 34.87
C GLU A 312 15.40 2.69 35.59
N GLU A 313 14.67 3.80 35.42
CA GLU A 313 14.99 5.04 36.16
C GLU A 313 13.76 5.71 36.79
N VAL A 314 13.03 5.00 37.65
CA VAL A 314 12.05 5.63 38.58
C VAL A 314 12.07 4.95 39.96
N THR A 315 13.24 4.72 40.56
CA THR A 315 13.33 4.44 42.01
C THR A 315 14.65 4.94 42.60
N ALA A 316 14.86 6.27 42.70
CA ALA A 316 15.91 6.82 43.56
C ALA A 316 15.76 8.33 43.85
N ALA A 317 14.63 8.73 44.45
CA ALA A 317 14.55 9.93 45.27
C ALA A 317 13.29 9.75 46.13
N THR A 318 13.33 9.60 47.45
CA THR A 318 13.90 10.53 48.41
C THR A 318 13.80 9.86 49.79
N HIS A 319 14.91 9.64 50.51
CA HIS A 319 14.85 9.38 51.95
C HIS A 319 15.95 10.17 52.66
N GLN A 320 15.60 11.39 53.07
CA GLN A 320 16.29 12.07 54.15
C GLN A 320 15.75 11.49 55.47
N THR A 321 16.60 10.76 56.19
CA THR A 321 16.34 10.25 57.52
C THR A 321 16.41 11.38 58.53
N ASN A 322 15.25 11.89 58.96
CA ASN A 322 15.14 12.57 60.24
C ASN A 322 14.68 11.54 61.28
N SER A 323 15.56 11.24 62.23
CA SER A 323 15.31 10.37 63.37
C SER A 323 14.31 11.04 64.33
N VAL A 324 13.03 10.78 64.13
CA VAL A 324 11.97 11.10 65.09
C VAL A 324 11.42 9.76 65.60
N GLU A 325 11.28 9.60 66.91
CA GLU A 325 10.61 8.42 67.49
C GLU A 325 9.17 8.33 66.95
N GLN A 326 8.93 7.44 65.99
CA GLN A 326 7.63 7.18 65.39
C GLN A 326 7.02 5.90 65.96
N VAL A 327 5.73 5.95 66.30
CA VAL A 327 4.93 4.83 66.81
C VAL A 327 3.85 4.50 65.78
N GLN A 328 3.63 3.21 65.54
CA GLN A 328 2.62 2.74 64.60
C GLN A 328 1.22 2.81 65.24
N CYS A 329 0.26 3.45 64.57
CA CYS A 329 -1.11 3.49 65.06
C CYS A 329 -1.80 2.13 64.91
N PRO A 330 -2.50 1.60 65.93
CA PRO A 330 -3.16 0.29 65.87
C PRO A 330 -4.39 0.23 64.94
N ASN A 331 -4.96 1.37 64.52
CA ASN A 331 -6.12 1.40 63.63
C ASN A 331 -5.73 1.61 62.15
N CYS A 332 -4.97 2.66 61.84
CA CYS A 332 -4.55 2.97 60.46
C CYS A 332 -3.19 2.39 60.05
N SER A 333 -2.45 1.79 60.99
CA SER A 333 -1.11 1.23 60.75
C SER A 333 -0.05 2.24 60.26
N ALA A 334 -0.34 3.55 60.27
CA ALA A 334 0.60 4.61 59.90
C ALA A 334 1.61 4.91 61.03
N TYR A 335 2.83 5.26 60.65
CA TYR A 335 3.91 5.68 61.57
C TYR A 335 3.79 7.17 61.89
N ILE A 336 3.62 7.50 63.17
CA ILE A 336 3.31 8.86 63.62
C ILE A 336 4.26 9.21 64.74
N SER A 337 4.74 10.46 64.78
CA SER A 337 5.57 10.92 65.88
C SER A 337 4.87 10.71 67.21
N LYS A 338 5.62 10.25 68.22
CA LYS A 338 5.13 9.93 69.57
C LYS A 338 4.39 11.10 70.25
N ALA A 339 4.70 12.35 69.90
CA ALA A 339 4.01 13.53 70.39
C ALA A 339 2.58 13.69 69.86
N ASN A 340 2.30 13.22 68.64
CA ASN A 340 1.03 13.46 67.94
C ASN A 340 0.12 12.22 67.90
N ILE A 341 0.58 11.06 68.41
CA ILE A 341 -0.18 9.80 68.37
C ILE A 341 -1.53 9.89 69.10
N GLN A 342 -1.60 10.61 70.22
CA GLN A 342 -2.86 10.74 70.98
C GLN A 342 -3.92 11.53 70.22
N LEU A 343 -3.53 12.64 69.58
CA LEU A 343 -4.45 13.44 68.75
C LEU A 343 -4.85 12.67 67.49
N HIS A 344 -3.90 11.94 66.89
CA HIS A 344 -4.18 11.09 65.75
C HIS A 344 -5.12 9.94 66.11
N GLU A 345 -4.93 9.24 67.23
CA GLU A 345 -5.77 8.10 67.63
C GLU A 345 -7.23 8.49 67.80
N VAL A 346 -7.51 9.66 68.39
CA VAL A 346 -8.88 10.16 68.56
C VAL A 346 -9.54 10.45 67.20
N ALA A 347 -8.80 11.02 66.26
CA ALA A 347 -9.30 11.27 64.90
C ALA A 347 -9.41 9.98 64.08
N CYS A 348 -8.46 9.07 64.25
CA CYS A 348 -8.34 7.82 63.50
C CYS A 348 -9.39 6.80 63.93
N ARG A 349 -9.73 6.70 65.22
CA ARG A 349 -10.81 5.82 65.72
C ARG A 349 -12.19 6.16 65.18
N ARG A 350 -12.39 7.38 64.67
CA ARG A 350 -13.63 7.78 63.98
C ARG A 350 -13.71 7.23 62.55
N LYS A 351 -12.59 6.71 62.02
CA LYS A 351 -12.54 6.05 60.73
C LYS A 351 -12.72 4.55 60.90
N LYS A 352 -13.62 3.97 60.10
CA LYS A 352 -13.76 2.50 60.02
C LYS A 352 -12.80 1.97 58.99
N LYS A 353 -12.09 0.90 59.37
CA LYS A 353 -11.22 0.14 58.49
C LYS A 353 -12.02 -0.91 57.74
N CYS A 354 -11.90 -0.90 56.43
CA CYS A 354 -12.46 -1.92 55.56
C CYS A 354 -11.58 -3.18 55.54
N SER A 355 -12.12 -4.31 55.08
CA SER A 355 -11.38 -5.57 54.90
C SER A 355 -10.21 -5.45 53.92
N CYS A 356 -10.27 -4.52 52.96
CA CYS A 356 -9.17 -4.20 52.05
C CYS A 356 -8.05 -3.35 52.69
N GLY A 357 -8.29 -2.75 53.87
CA GLY A 357 -7.33 -1.90 54.56
C GLY A 357 -7.58 -0.39 54.45
N GLU A 358 -8.49 0.04 53.56
CA GLU A 358 -8.87 1.46 53.42
C GLU A 358 -9.66 1.99 54.63
N LEU A 359 -9.53 3.29 54.89
CA LEU A 359 -10.13 3.98 56.03
C LEU A 359 -11.18 5.00 55.59
N PHE A 360 -12.42 4.79 56.01
CA PHE A 360 -13.54 5.66 55.69
C PHE A 360 -13.99 6.48 56.90
N MET A 361 -14.34 7.74 56.69
CA MET A 361 -14.93 8.59 57.74
C MET A 361 -16.38 8.15 58.00
N GLY A 362 -16.65 7.54 59.16
CA GLY A 362 -17.98 7.03 59.50
C GLY A 362 -18.22 5.60 58.99
N ASN A 363 -19.35 5.35 58.34
CA ASN A 363 -19.66 4.05 57.73
C ASN A 363 -18.97 3.91 56.36
N ILE A 364 -18.65 2.67 55.98
CA ILE A 364 -18.12 2.38 54.64
C ILE A 364 -19.20 2.80 53.62
N PRO A 365 -18.86 3.63 52.62
CA PRO A 365 -19.81 4.06 51.59
C PRO A 365 -20.41 2.85 50.86
N SER A 366 -21.68 2.92 50.48
CA SER A 366 -22.32 1.87 49.67
C SER A 366 -21.72 1.73 48.26
N ALA A 367 -21.00 2.75 47.79
CA ALA A 367 -20.26 2.74 46.53
C ALA A 367 -18.94 1.96 46.61
N HIS A 368 -18.42 1.69 47.82
CA HIS A 368 -17.23 0.87 48.01
C HIS A 368 -17.59 -0.61 47.84
N TRP A 369 -16.83 -1.32 47.01
CA TRP A 369 -17.10 -2.72 46.67
C TRP A 369 -15.81 -3.54 46.66
N HIS A 370 -15.97 -4.86 46.85
CA HIS A 370 -14.93 -5.86 46.63
C HIS A 370 -15.42 -6.88 45.63
N CYS A 371 -14.50 -7.52 44.91
CA CYS A 371 -14.84 -8.65 44.08
C CYS A 371 -14.97 -9.93 44.91
N ASP A 372 -16.11 -10.61 44.78
CA ASP A 372 -16.34 -11.88 45.50
C ASP A 372 -15.46 -13.03 44.98
N ILE A 373 -14.97 -12.92 43.75
CA ILE A 373 -14.18 -13.96 43.06
C ILE A 373 -12.67 -13.70 43.20
N CYS A 374 -12.22 -12.46 42.99
CA CYS A 374 -10.80 -12.11 43.11
C CYS A 374 -10.34 -11.88 44.57
N GLY A 375 -11.29 -11.82 45.51
CA GLY A 375 -11.02 -11.54 46.90
C GLY A 375 -10.83 -10.05 47.21
N PRO A 376 -10.44 -9.71 48.46
CA PRO A 376 -10.43 -8.33 48.95
C PRO A 376 -9.31 -7.45 48.38
N SER A 377 -8.37 -8.02 47.62
CA SER A 377 -7.32 -7.26 46.93
C SER A 377 -7.89 -6.38 45.82
N VAL A 378 -8.94 -6.85 45.13
CA VAL A 378 -9.64 -6.08 44.09
C VAL A 378 -10.83 -5.38 44.74
N HIS A 379 -10.74 -4.06 44.84
CA HIS A 379 -11.74 -3.20 45.45
C HIS A 379 -11.78 -1.86 44.73
N GLY A 380 -12.87 -1.13 44.89
CA GLY A 380 -13.01 0.17 44.27
C GLY A 380 -14.15 0.98 44.88
N ASN A 381 -14.19 2.26 44.56
CA ASN A 381 -15.17 3.21 45.10
C ASN A 381 -16.20 3.68 44.05
N SER A 382 -16.17 3.11 42.85
CA SER A 382 -17.06 3.43 41.73
C SER A 382 -17.84 2.20 41.24
N SER A 383 -19.15 2.34 41.04
CA SER A 383 -20.01 1.31 40.45
C SER A 383 -19.61 0.96 39.02
N LEU A 384 -19.12 1.94 38.25
CA LEU A 384 -18.69 1.75 36.88
C LEU A 384 -17.43 0.87 36.82
N PHE A 385 -16.48 1.11 37.73
CA PHE A 385 -15.30 0.25 37.85
C PHE A 385 -15.68 -1.19 38.22
N LYS A 386 -16.65 -1.39 39.12
CA LYS A 386 -17.18 -2.73 39.43
C LYS A 386 -17.72 -3.44 38.19
N MET A 387 -18.54 -2.72 37.42
CA MET A 387 -19.16 -3.24 36.20
C MET A 387 -18.09 -3.64 35.17
N LYS A 388 -17.08 -2.77 34.95
CA LYS A 388 -15.95 -3.08 34.07
C LYS A 388 -15.17 -4.31 34.53
N HIS A 389 -14.80 -4.39 35.80
CA HIS A 389 -14.09 -5.54 36.35
C HIS A 389 -14.87 -6.85 36.15
N GLN A 390 -16.18 -6.84 36.41
CA GLN A 390 -17.03 -8.02 36.22
C GLN A 390 -17.10 -8.45 34.75
N LYS A 391 -17.29 -7.52 33.81
CA LYS A 391 -17.31 -7.84 32.38
C LYS A 391 -15.96 -8.37 31.89
N ILE A 392 -14.87 -7.73 32.30
CA ILE A 392 -13.54 -8.04 31.80
C ILE A 392 -13.05 -9.40 32.31
N PHE A 393 -13.29 -9.73 33.58
CA PHE A 393 -12.67 -10.90 34.23
C PHE A 393 -13.61 -12.04 34.63
N HIS A 394 -14.94 -11.82 34.73
CA HIS A 394 -15.88 -12.80 35.28
C HIS A 394 -17.06 -13.17 34.36
N GLN A 395 -17.06 -12.70 33.12
CA GLN A 395 -18.07 -13.00 32.09
C GLN A 395 -17.63 -14.15 31.18
N HIS A 396 -17.29 -15.30 31.77
CA HIS A 396 -16.97 -16.53 31.05
C HIS A 396 -18.20 -17.15 30.36
N PRO A 397 -18.03 -17.94 29.28
CA PRO A 397 -16.75 -18.26 28.61
C PRO A 397 -16.26 -17.12 27.72
N TYR A 398 -14.95 -16.90 27.69
CA TYR A 398 -14.31 -15.94 26.80
C TYR A 398 -13.93 -16.62 25.49
N GLN A 399 -14.91 -16.75 24.60
CA GLN A 399 -14.74 -17.35 23.27
C GLN A 399 -15.18 -16.38 22.18
N CYS A 400 -14.61 -16.53 20.99
CA CYS A 400 -15.01 -15.73 19.84
C CYS A 400 -16.38 -16.20 19.34
N ASP A 401 -17.33 -15.28 19.29
CA ASP A 401 -18.69 -15.50 18.80
C ASP A 401 -18.79 -15.48 17.26
N LYS A 402 -17.78 -14.94 16.59
CA LYS A 402 -17.78 -14.70 15.14
C LYS A 402 -17.08 -15.79 14.35
N CYS A 403 -16.07 -16.43 14.91
CA CYS A 403 -15.30 -17.46 14.20
C CYS A 403 -15.49 -18.84 14.84
N SER A 404 -15.14 -19.88 14.10
CA SER A 404 -15.25 -21.28 14.53
C SER A 404 -14.17 -21.73 15.53
N SER A 405 -13.38 -20.79 16.08
CA SER A 405 -12.32 -21.14 17.03
C SER A 405 -12.91 -21.52 18.39
N GLU A 406 -12.56 -22.71 18.89
CA GLU A 406 -12.96 -23.18 20.23
C GLU A 406 -12.03 -22.68 21.35
N THR A 407 -11.03 -21.85 21.02
CA THR A 407 -10.05 -21.32 21.98
C THR A 407 -10.72 -20.46 23.05
N GLU A 408 -10.57 -20.86 24.31
CA GLU A 408 -10.98 -20.06 25.46
C GLU A 408 -9.83 -19.18 25.96
N PHE A 409 -10.14 -17.91 26.24
CA PHE A 409 -9.18 -16.92 26.74
C PHE A 409 -9.38 -16.67 28.24
N ASN A 410 -8.37 -16.10 28.93
CA ASN A 410 -8.48 -15.91 30.38
C ASN A 410 -9.40 -14.73 30.76
N ASN A 411 -9.53 -13.74 29.88
CA ASN A 411 -10.35 -12.55 30.10
C ASN A 411 -10.74 -11.90 28.77
N PHE A 412 -11.67 -10.94 28.83
CA PHE A 412 -12.18 -10.24 27.65
C PHE A 412 -11.08 -9.50 26.87
N ILE A 413 -10.13 -8.87 27.57
CA ILE A 413 -9.06 -8.10 26.90
C ILE A 413 -8.15 -9.03 26.12
N GLU A 414 -7.85 -10.21 26.64
CA GLU A 414 -7.04 -11.20 25.94
C GLU A 414 -7.75 -11.73 24.68
N LEU A 415 -9.05 -12.05 24.79
CA LEU A 415 -9.89 -12.42 23.64
C LEU A 415 -9.88 -11.33 22.57
N VAL A 416 -10.01 -10.06 22.95
CA VAL A 416 -10.06 -8.96 21.98
C VAL A 416 -8.67 -8.68 21.38
N SER A 417 -7.66 -8.44 22.21
CA SER A 417 -6.33 -8.00 21.77
C SER A 417 -5.52 -9.08 21.07
N LYS A 418 -5.64 -10.35 21.48
CA LYS A 418 -4.88 -11.46 20.88
C LYS A 418 -5.61 -12.18 19.76
N HIS A 419 -6.93 -12.05 19.68
CA HIS A 419 -7.73 -12.77 18.69
C HIS A 419 -8.62 -11.86 17.84
N LYS A 420 -9.65 -11.20 18.42
CA LYS A 420 -10.62 -10.41 17.61
C LYS A 420 -9.95 -9.28 16.82
N ALA A 421 -8.91 -8.65 17.38
CA ALA A 421 -8.21 -7.52 16.77
C ALA A 421 -6.98 -7.90 15.92
N THR A 422 -6.63 -9.18 15.83
CA THR A 422 -5.40 -9.64 15.15
C THR A 422 -5.65 -10.77 14.17
N GLU A 423 -5.96 -11.98 14.66
CA GLU A 423 -5.95 -13.22 13.88
C GLU A 423 -7.35 -13.76 13.54
N CYS A 424 -8.41 -13.13 14.06
CA CYS A 424 -9.77 -13.59 13.81
C CYS A 424 -10.08 -13.54 12.30
N PRO A 425 -10.49 -14.67 11.67
CA PRO A 425 -10.81 -14.72 10.25
C PRO A 425 -11.92 -13.74 9.84
N GLN A 426 -12.82 -13.43 10.77
CA GLN A 426 -13.95 -12.52 10.60
C GLN A 426 -13.62 -11.06 10.96
N LYS A 427 -12.37 -10.76 11.35
CA LYS A 427 -11.94 -9.37 11.53
C LYS A 427 -12.03 -8.66 10.19
N LEU A 428 -12.67 -7.50 10.15
CA LEU A 428 -12.72 -6.66 8.96
C LEU A 428 -11.40 -5.90 8.80
N HIS A 429 -10.94 -5.79 7.56
CA HIS A 429 -9.78 -4.99 7.18
C HIS A 429 -10.03 -4.33 5.82
N GLU A 430 -9.34 -3.23 5.57
CA GLU A 430 -9.29 -2.60 4.25
C GLU A 430 -8.15 -3.24 3.46
N CYS A 431 -8.47 -3.96 2.38
CA CYS A 431 -7.49 -4.64 1.56
C CYS A 431 -6.66 -3.63 0.74
N ILE A 432 -5.33 -3.74 0.78
CA ILE A 432 -4.43 -2.82 0.05
C ILE A 432 -4.53 -2.92 -1.49
N PHE A 433 -5.14 -3.99 -2.02
CA PHE A 433 -5.23 -4.23 -3.47
C PHE A 433 -6.58 -3.85 -4.07
N CYS A 434 -7.68 -4.08 -3.36
CA CYS A 434 -9.03 -3.76 -3.84
C CYS A 434 -9.70 -2.62 -3.07
N HIS A 435 -9.09 -2.13 -1.98
CA HIS A 435 -9.60 -1.05 -1.12
C HIS A 435 -11.00 -1.31 -0.53
N MET A 436 -11.43 -2.57 -0.51
CA MET A 436 -12.69 -3.00 0.09
C MET A 436 -12.50 -3.39 1.54
N ILE A 437 -13.54 -3.16 2.34
CA ILE A 437 -13.60 -3.56 3.75
C ILE A 437 -14.25 -4.94 3.81
N LEU A 438 -13.45 -5.96 4.09
CA LEU A 438 -13.84 -7.37 4.06
C LEU A 438 -13.17 -8.15 5.19
N PRO A 439 -13.65 -9.35 5.53
CA PRO A 439 -12.98 -10.25 6.46
C PRO A 439 -11.58 -10.61 5.97
N GLN A 440 -10.67 -10.81 6.91
CA GLN A 440 -9.30 -11.19 6.60
C GLN A 440 -9.18 -12.61 6.03
N GLY A 441 -10.11 -13.51 6.40
CA GLY A 441 -10.07 -14.93 6.05
C GLY A 441 -9.12 -15.73 6.94
N GLU A 442 -9.16 -17.06 6.83
CA GLU A 442 -8.26 -17.93 7.61
C GLU A 442 -6.83 -17.84 7.09
N ALA A 443 -5.96 -17.20 7.87
CA ALA A 443 -4.57 -16.96 7.47
C ALA A 443 -3.77 -18.26 7.34
N THR A 444 -3.23 -18.51 6.16
CA THR A 444 -2.29 -19.61 5.93
C THR A 444 -0.88 -19.25 6.42
N TYR A 445 0.01 -20.24 6.47
CA TYR A 445 1.43 -20.00 6.76
C TYR A 445 2.07 -19.00 5.78
N GLN A 446 1.71 -19.09 4.50
CA GLN A 446 2.23 -18.20 3.47
C GLN A 446 1.76 -16.75 3.67
N ASP A 447 0.52 -16.57 4.11
CA ASP A 447 -0.06 -15.25 4.35
C ASP A 447 0.67 -14.57 5.52
N LYS A 448 0.88 -15.31 6.62
CA LYS A 448 1.65 -14.83 7.78
C LYS A 448 3.11 -14.51 7.42
N PHE A 449 3.75 -15.35 6.60
CA PHE A 449 5.13 -15.12 6.17
C PHE A 449 5.28 -13.87 5.29
N ASN A 450 4.31 -13.63 4.40
CA ASN A 450 4.30 -12.46 3.53
C ASN A 450 3.73 -11.21 4.21
N ASN A 451 3.29 -11.31 5.47
CA ASN A 451 2.63 -10.24 6.22
C ASN A 451 1.40 -9.68 5.49
N LEU A 452 0.59 -10.59 4.92
CA LEU A 452 -0.67 -10.31 4.24
C LEU A 452 -1.81 -11.02 4.97
N THR A 453 -3.01 -10.47 4.84
CA THR A 453 -4.24 -11.21 5.19
C THR A 453 -4.53 -12.26 4.12
N HIS A 454 -5.37 -13.25 4.43
CA HIS A 454 -5.71 -14.28 3.44
C HIS A 454 -6.38 -13.68 2.20
N HIS A 455 -7.33 -12.77 2.41
CA HIS A 455 -7.97 -12.04 1.33
C HIS A 455 -6.96 -11.22 0.49
N GLU A 456 -6.01 -10.53 1.11
CA GLU A 456 -4.97 -9.79 0.39
C GLU A 456 -4.09 -10.72 -0.47
N SER A 457 -3.79 -11.92 0.02
CA SER A 457 -3.01 -12.92 -0.72
C SER A 457 -3.73 -13.37 -1.99
N GLU A 458 -5.03 -13.65 -1.89
CA GLU A 458 -5.88 -13.99 -3.04
C GLU A 458 -6.05 -12.81 -3.99
N CYS A 459 -6.35 -11.62 -3.46
CA CYS A 459 -6.54 -10.42 -4.26
C CYS A 459 -5.25 -10.01 -4.98
N GLY A 460 -4.12 -10.07 -4.29
CA GLY A 460 -2.79 -9.77 -4.81
C GLY A 460 -2.24 -10.83 -5.76
N SER A 461 -2.87 -12.00 -5.86
CA SER A 461 -2.51 -13.06 -6.80
C SER A 461 -2.97 -12.78 -8.24
N LYS A 462 -3.94 -11.86 -8.41
CA LYS A 462 -4.39 -11.39 -9.73
C LYS A 462 -3.23 -10.76 -10.49
N THR A 463 -3.27 -10.86 -11.82
CA THR A 463 -2.21 -10.33 -12.68
C THR A 463 -2.56 -8.94 -13.21
N THR A 464 -1.54 -8.11 -13.35
CA THR A 464 -1.57 -6.73 -13.88
C THR A 464 -0.36 -6.53 -14.79
N GLU A 465 -0.52 -5.67 -15.79
CA GLU A 465 0.56 -5.29 -16.70
C GLU A 465 1.34 -4.10 -16.14
N CYS A 466 2.67 -4.12 -16.22
CA CYS A 466 3.48 -2.96 -15.88
C CYS A 466 3.40 -1.90 -16.99
N PHE A 467 3.07 -0.66 -16.64
CA PHE A 467 2.99 0.44 -17.59
C PHE A 467 4.35 0.88 -18.16
N GLU A 468 5.48 0.58 -17.48
CA GLU A 468 6.82 0.91 -17.99
C GLU A 468 7.37 -0.14 -18.96
N CYS A 469 7.11 -1.43 -18.73
CA CYS A 469 7.73 -2.52 -19.50
C CYS A 469 6.77 -3.53 -20.17
N GLY A 470 5.46 -3.43 -19.93
CA GLY A 470 4.45 -4.34 -20.48
C GLY A 470 4.49 -5.76 -19.91
N LYS A 471 5.30 -6.02 -18.87
CA LYS A 471 5.40 -7.35 -18.27
C LYS A 471 4.17 -7.63 -17.41
N VAL A 472 3.56 -8.79 -17.64
CA VAL A 472 2.46 -9.30 -16.80
C VAL A 472 3.02 -9.88 -15.51
N LEU A 473 2.61 -9.34 -14.38
CA LEU A 473 3.06 -9.68 -13.03
C LEU A 473 1.86 -9.82 -12.09
N LYS A 474 2.04 -10.44 -10.93
CA LYS A 474 1.01 -10.42 -9.87
C LYS A 474 0.94 -9.02 -9.25
N THR A 475 -0.25 -8.56 -8.87
CA THR A 475 -0.45 -7.23 -8.28
C THR A 475 0.43 -7.00 -7.05
N ARG A 476 0.60 -8.02 -6.21
CA ARG A 476 1.48 -7.94 -5.03
C ARG A 476 2.95 -7.71 -5.36
N ASP A 477 3.40 -8.11 -6.55
CA ASP A 477 4.80 -8.00 -6.98
C ASP A 477 5.08 -6.68 -7.73
N MET A 478 4.06 -5.83 -7.95
CA MET A 478 4.19 -4.58 -8.70
C MET A 478 5.13 -3.60 -8.00
N THR A 479 5.00 -3.43 -6.68
CA THR A 479 5.84 -2.49 -5.91
C THR A 479 7.33 -2.86 -5.99
N SER A 480 7.66 -4.14 -5.81
CA SER A 480 9.05 -4.62 -5.91
C SER A 480 9.58 -4.51 -7.34
N HIS A 481 8.72 -4.75 -8.34
CA HIS A 481 9.05 -4.56 -9.75
C HIS A 481 9.34 -3.09 -10.10
N MET A 482 8.54 -2.15 -9.62
CA MET A 482 8.77 -0.71 -9.80
C MET A 482 10.06 -0.26 -9.10
N LYS A 483 10.40 -0.84 -7.94
CA LYS A 483 11.70 -0.61 -7.29
C LYS A 483 12.86 -1.07 -8.18
N MET A 484 12.73 -2.17 -8.94
CA MET A 484 13.77 -2.58 -9.90
C MET A 484 13.93 -1.54 -11.02
N HIS A 485 12.84 -1.01 -11.59
CA HIS A 485 12.91 0.07 -12.57
C HIS A 485 13.61 1.31 -12.00
N TYR A 486 13.30 1.69 -10.77
CA TYR A 486 13.97 2.79 -10.09
C TYR A 486 15.48 2.52 -9.91
N MET A 487 15.85 1.32 -9.48
CA MET A 487 17.25 0.92 -9.31
C MET A 487 18.01 0.92 -10.64
N ASP A 488 17.40 0.44 -11.73
CA ASP A 488 17.99 0.50 -13.08
C ASP A 488 18.21 1.95 -13.54
N LYS A 489 17.24 2.85 -13.29
CA LYS A 489 17.39 4.29 -13.57
C LYS A 489 18.52 4.91 -12.72
N LYS A 490 18.62 4.52 -11.45
CA LYS A 490 19.67 4.97 -10.53
C LYS A 490 21.04 4.50 -10.97
N GLU A 491 21.19 3.23 -11.31
CA GLU A 491 22.43 2.68 -11.85
C GLU A 491 22.80 3.43 -13.14
N LYS A 492 21.83 3.65 -14.04
CA LYS A 492 22.08 4.39 -15.28
C LYS A 492 22.56 5.82 -15.05
N SER A 493 22.08 6.48 -14.01
CA SER A 493 22.46 7.85 -13.65
C SER A 493 23.84 7.95 -12.97
N THR A 494 24.26 6.90 -12.26
CA THR A 494 25.45 6.92 -11.37
C THR A 494 26.66 6.22 -11.98
N SER A 495 26.45 5.22 -12.85
CA SER A 495 27.55 4.47 -13.46
C SER A 495 28.44 5.38 -14.31
N VAL A 496 29.76 5.32 -14.12
CA VAL A 496 30.73 6.10 -14.90
C VAL A 496 30.81 5.53 -16.32
N VAL A 497 30.58 6.37 -17.33
CA VAL A 497 30.67 5.97 -18.73
C VAL A 497 32.07 6.24 -19.26
N LYS A 498 32.74 5.22 -19.80
CA LYS A 498 34.04 5.42 -20.47
C LYS A 498 33.79 6.04 -21.85
N HIS A 499 34.45 7.17 -22.11
CA HIS A 499 34.38 7.88 -23.38
C HIS A 499 35.66 7.76 -24.20
N CYS A 500 35.56 8.04 -25.49
CA CYS A 500 36.71 8.14 -26.39
C CYS A 500 37.76 9.14 -25.85
N SER A 501 39.04 8.76 -25.88
CA SER A 501 40.20 9.61 -25.51
C SER A 501 40.35 10.88 -26.37
N ASN A 502 39.60 11.00 -27.47
CA ASN A 502 39.49 12.26 -28.20
C ASN A 502 38.50 13.18 -27.48
N THR A 503 39.01 14.22 -26.83
CA THR A 503 38.23 15.22 -26.08
C THR A 503 37.19 15.96 -26.91
N VAL A 504 37.35 15.97 -28.24
CA VAL A 504 36.38 16.56 -29.17
C VAL A 504 35.24 15.58 -29.46
N CYS A 505 35.44 14.28 -29.24
CA CYS A 505 34.48 13.22 -29.52
C CYS A 505 33.58 12.95 -28.32
N VAL A 506 32.33 12.61 -28.59
CA VAL A 506 31.32 12.25 -27.57
C VAL A 506 30.90 10.78 -27.66
N SER A 507 31.72 9.95 -28.30
CA SER A 507 31.46 8.51 -28.40
C SER A 507 31.75 7.84 -27.06
N ILE A 508 30.84 6.96 -26.65
CA ILE A 508 30.98 6.13 -25.45
C ILE A 508 31.28 4.69 -25.86
N PHE A 509 31.90 3.95 -24.95
CA PHE A 509 32.01 2.49 -25.06
C PHE A 509 30.82 1.85 -24.34
N GLU A 510 30.32 0.72 -24.84
CA GLU A 510 29.23 -0.01 -24.19
C GLU A 510 29.68 -0.49 -22.80
N ASP A 511 28.72 -0.63 -21.88
CA ASP A 511 28.96 -0.87 -20.46
C ASP A 511 29.86 -2.10 -20.24
N GLY A 512 31.08 -1.87 -19.75
CA GLY A 512 32.08 -2.91 -19.49
C GLY A 512 33.05 -3.22 -20.63
N SER A 513 32.90 -2.61 -21.81
CA SER A 513 33.84 -2.75 -22.92
C SER A 513 34.92 -1.65 -22.91
N ASP A 514 36.18 -2.06 -23.09
CA ASP A 514 37.28 -1.13 -23.34
C ASP A 514 37.43 -0.84 -24.83
N ALA A 515 38.15 0.23 -25.16
CA ALA A 515 38.46 0.55 -26.55
C ALA A 515 39.15 -0.64 -27.24
N SER A 516 38.80 -0.88 -28.50
CA SER A 516 39.43 -1.90 -29.36
C SER A 516 40.94 -1.70 -29.57
N ASN A 517 41.47 -0.53 -29.18
CA ASN A 517 42.83 -0.10 -29.40
C ASN A 517 43.47 0.47 -28.14
N GLU A 518 44.79 0.31 -28.05
CA GLU A 518 45.65 0.80 -26.94
C GLU A 518 45.64 2.33 -26.77
N LEU A 519 45.07 3.08 -27.74
CA LEU A 519 44.99 4.53 -27.69
C LEU A 519 43.72 5.03 -26.97
N GLY A 520 42.73 4.18 -26.69
CA GLY A 520 41.47 4.59 -26.07
C GLY A 520 40.50 5.33 -27.01
N LEU A 521 40.69 5.20 -28.34
CA LEU A 521 39.87 5.90 -29.34
C LEU A 521 38.70 5.02 -29.80
N CYS A 522 37.54 5.62 -30.10
CA CYS A 522 36.47 4.90 -30.80
C CYS A 522 36.87 4.60 -32.25
N ASP A 523 36.20 3.62 -32.88
CA ASP A 523 36.55 3.14 -34.23
C ASP A 523 36.56 4.26 -35.29
N THR A 524 35.67 5.26 -35.17
CA THR A 524 35.64 6.41 -36.08
C THR A 524 36.87 7.31 -35.93
N CYS A 525 37.34 7.53 -34.70
CA CYS A 525 38.54 8.33 -34.43
C CYS A 525 39.83 7.57 -34.74
N TYR A 526 39.82 6.24 -34.58
CA TYR A 526 40.96 5.36 -34.81
C TYR A 526 41.15 5.00 -36.29
N ARG A 527 40.09 4.91 -37.09
CA ARG A 527 40.14 4.50 -38.51
C ARG A 527 41.21 5.21 -39.37
N PRO A 528 41.45 6.53 -39.26
CA PRO A 528 42.52 7.20 -40.02
C PRO A 528 43.94 6.83 -39.59
N LEU A 529 44.11 6.24 -38.40
CA LEU A 529 45.39 5.82 -37.83
C LEU A 529 45.67 4.33 -38.08
N TYR A 530 44.64 3.56 -38.43
CA TYR A 530 44.73 2.14 -38.72
C TYR A 530 45.67 1.86 -39.89
N ALA A 531 46.54 0.88 -39.71
CA ALA A 531 47.39 0.34 -40.76
C ALA A 531 47.54 -1.16 -40.54
N SER A 532 47.43 -1.95 -41.61
CA SER A 532 47.62 -3.40 -41.59
C SER A 532 49.10 -3.82 -41.47
N VAL A 533 50.03 -2.88 -41.56
CA VAL A 533 51.47 -3.13 -41.51
C VAL A 533 51.94 -3.22 -40.06
N HIS A 534 52.55 -4.36 -39.70
CA HIS A 534 53.12 -4.58 -38.37
C HIS A 534 54.19 -3.52 -38.03
N ASP A 535 54.00 -2.81 -36.91
CA ASP A 535 54.85 -1.70 -36.45
C ASP A 535 55.25 -1.89 -34.98
N PRO A 536 56.21 -2.78 -34.69
CA PRO A 536 56.59 -3.13 -33.32
C PRO A 536 57.25 -1.98 -32.54
N THR A 537 57.70 -0.92 -33.21
CA THR A 537 58.33 0.25 -32.57
C THR A 537 57.38 1.44 -32.41
N GLY A 538 56.13 1.36 -32.90
CA GLY A 538 55.13 2.44 -32.86
C GLY A 538 55.52 3.73 -33.58
N SER A 539 56.67 3.75 -34.29
CA SER A 539 57.21 4.95 -34.92
C SER A 539 56.36 5.39 -36.12
N LYS A 540 55.78 4.43 -36.87
CA LYS A 540 54.90 4.76 -38.00
C LYS A 540 53.55 5.26 -37.50
N LEU A 541 53.02 4.70 -36.41
CA LEU A 541 51.80 5.21 -35.76
C LEU A 541 51.99 6.66 -35.29
N ARG A 542 53.11 6.95 -34.63
CA ARG A 542 53.48 8.31 -34.21
C ARG A 542 53.53 9.29 -35.39
N ASN A 543 54.21 8.92 -36.46
CA ASN A 543 54.33 9.77 -37.65
C ASN A 543 52.96 10.03 -38.31
N ARG A 544 52.02 9.07 -38.26
CA ARG A 544 50.64 9.26 -38.74
C ARG A 544 49.89 10.28 -37.88
N ILE A 545 50.03 10.23 -36.57
CA ILE A 545 49.40 11.19 -35.64
C ILE A 545 49.99 12.60 -35.86
N GLU A 546 51.32 12.73 -35.92
CA GLU A 546 52.00 14.01 -36.17
C GLU A 546 51.58 14.62 -37.51
N ARG A 547 51.55 13.82 -38.59
CA ARG A 547 51.09 14.26 -39.90
C ARG A 547 49.63 14.74 -39.86
N LYS A 548 48.76 14.03 -39.14
CA LYS A 548 47.35 14.40 -39.00
C LYS A 548 47.19 15.76 -38.31
N TYR A 549 47.88 15.99 -37.20
CA TYR A 549 47.83 17.30 -36.52
C TYR A 549 48.44 18.43 -37.35
N ILE A 550 49.56 18.19 -38.04
CA ILE A 550 50.15 19.20 -38.95
C ILE A 550 49.15 19.61 -40.03
N MET A 551 48.49 18.64 -40.67
CA MET A 551 47.46 18.93 -41.67
C MET A 551 46.27 19.67 -41.07
N GLN A 552 45.84 19.29 -39.87
CA GLN A 552 44.72 19.91 -39.17
C GLN A 552 45.00 21.37 -38.78
N LEU A 553 46.20 21.71 -38.32
CA LEU A 553 46.58 23.06 -37.88
C LEU A 553 46.93 24.01 -39.04
N THR A 554 47.54 23.49 -40.11
CA THR A 554 48.00 24.32 -41.25
C THR A 554 46.92 24.51 -42.32
N LYS A 555 46.24 23.43 -42.73
CA LYS A 555 45.20 23.47 -43.78
C LYS A 555 43.80 23.63 -43.20
N GLY A 556 43.56 23.04 -42.03
CA GLY A 556 42.21 22.94 -41.45
C GLY A 556 41.39 21.80 -42.08
N CYS A 557 40.25 21.51 -41.47
CA CYS A 557 39.33 20.46 -41.93
C CYS A 557 38.32 20.92 -42.99
N ALA A 558 38.28 22.21 -43.33
CA ALA A 558 37.37 22.84 -44.30
C ALA A 558 35.86 22.76 -43.99
N ASN A 559 35.48 22.24 -42.81
CA ASN A 559 34.08 22.20 -42.38
C ASN A 559 33.67 23.51 -41.68
N ALA A 560 32.59 24.15 -42.14
CA ALA A 560 32.10 25.42 -41.60
C ALA A 560 31.62 25.34 -40.13
N TRP A 561 31.22 24.15 -39.68
CA TRP A 561 30.74 23.88 -38.31
C TRP A 561 31.84 23.43 -37.34
N CYS A 562 33.11 23.50 -37.75
CA CYS A 562 34.23 23.02 -36.91
C CYS A 562 34.53 24.02 -35.78
N ASP A 563 34.27 23.60 -34.54
CA ASP A 563 34.55 24.34 -33.30
C ASP A 563 35.78 23.76 -32.55
N ASN A 564 36.72 23.12 -33.27
CA ASN A 564 37.90 22.54 -32.65
C ASN A 564 39.03 23.60 -32.56
N PRO A 565 39.52 23.95 -31.36
CA PRO A 565 40.60 24.94 -31.20
C PRO A 565 41.92 24.48 -31.85
N GLU A 566 42.15 23.18 -31.96
CA GLU A 566 43.35 22.60 -32.58
C GLU A 566 43.20 22.39 -34.10
N CYS A 567 42.34 23.17 -34.76
CA CYS A 567 42.09 23.09 -36.19
C CYS A 567 42.21 24.47 -36.83
N GLY A 568 42.94 24.60 -37.94
CA GLY A 568 43.07 25.87 -38.67
C GLY A 568 41.78 26.38 -39.33
N THR A 569 40.68 25.60 -39.29
CA THR A 569 39.35 26.07 -39.71
C THR A 569 38.52 26.59 -38.53
N GLY A 570 38.64 25.99 -37.34
CA GLY A 570 37.87 26.36 -36.14
C GLY A 570 38.61 27.32 -35.20
N GLY A 571 39.93 27.27 -35.18
CA GLY A 571 40.83 28.17 -34.48
C GLY A 571 41.70 28.98 -35.45
N THR A 572 42.89 29.37 -35.01
CA THR A 572 43.82 30.17 -35.82
C THR A 572 44.68 29.28 -36.72
N LYS A 573 44.81 29.64 -38.01
CA LYS A 573 45.75 28.96 -38.92
C LYS A 573 47.18 29.25 -38.49
N LEU A 574 47.95 28.20 -38.26
CA LEU A 574 49.35 28.30 -37.88
C LEU A 574 50.25 28.14 -39.11
N ASP A 575 51.37 28.86 -39.11
CA ASP A 575 52.46 28.59 -40.03
C ASP A 575 53.12 27.23 -39.69
N ILE A 576 53.92 26.70 -40.61
CA ILE A 576 54.51 25.36 -40.44
C ILE A 576 55.41 25.30 -39.19
N LYS A 577 56.12 26.39 -38.87
CA LYS A 577 57.04 26.44 -37.72
C LYS A 577 56.29 26.44 -36.38
N SER A 578 55.21 27.22 -36.26
CA SER A 578 54.38 27.26 -35.06
C SER A 578 53.53 26.00 -34.91
N ALA A 579 53.05 25.41 -36.02
CA ALA A 579 52.34 24.15 -36.01
C ALA A 579 53.21 22.99 -35.46
N LEU A 580 54.48 22.91 -35.86
CA LEU A 580 55.42 21.89 -35.35
C LEU A 580 55.64 22.02 -33.82
N SER A 581 55.76 23.24 -33.31
CA SER A 581 55.88 23.49 -31.87
C SER A 581 54.62 23.06 -31.11
N ARG A 582 53.42 23.38 -31.63
CA ARG A 582 52.14 22.98 -31.01
C ARG A 582 51.94 21.46 -31.04
N VAL A 583 52.28 20.80 -32.14
CA VAL A 583 52.19 19.34 -32.30
C VAL A 583 53.05 18.62 -31.25
N GLN A 584 54.26 19.12 -30.95
CA GLN A 584 55.10 18.54 -29.90
C GLN A 584 54.40 18.57 -28.53
N GLY A 585 53.70 19.67 -28.21
CA GLY A 585 52.90 19.79 -26.99
C GLY A 585 51.66 18.88 -26.96
N LEU A 586 50.99 18.67 -28.10
CA LEU A 586 49.86 17.74 -28.21
C LEU A 586 50.30 16.27 -28.11
N MET A 587 51.45 15.93 -28.69
CA MET A 587 52.03 14.59 -28.63
C MET A 587 52.51 14.20 -27.23
N ALA A 588 52.83 15.18 -26.37
CA ALA A 588 53.16 14.95 -24.98
C ALA A 588 51.95 14.49 -24.13
N GLN A 589 50.72 14.70 -24.60
CA GLN A 589 49.49 14.31 -23.89
C GLN A 589 49.02 12.87 -24.23
N ILE A 590 49.80 12.15 -25.05
CA ILE A 590 49.53 10.76 -25.44
C ILE A 590 50.56 9.87 -24.74
N HIS A 591 50.11 9.14 -23.73
CA HIS A 591 50.96 8.38 -22.81
C HIS A 591 51.23 6.95 -23.31
N SER A 592 50.36 6.40 -24.16
CA SER A 592 50.48 5.06 -24.77
C SER A 592 51.55 4.94 -25.86
N LEU A 593 52.30 6.00 -26.17
CA LEU A 593 53.36 5.97 -27.20
C LEU A 593 54.74 5.61 -26.59
N PRO A 594 55.59 4.85 -27.31
CA PRO A 594 56.84 4.25 -26.82
C PRO A 594 57.85 5.18 -26.09
N LYS A 595 57.81 6.50 -26.31
CA LYS A 595 58.73 7.46 -25.64
C LYS A 595 58.20 7.99 -24.30
N ASN A 596 56.92 7.78 -23.98
CA ASN A 596 56.23 8.40 -22.85
C ASN A 596 55.83 7.39 -21.75
N PHE A 597 56.31 6.13 -21.82
CA PHE A 597 56.01 5.04 -20.87
C PHE A 597 56.45 5.29 -19.41
N ASN A 598 57.12 6.41 -19.12
CA ASN A 598 57.65 6.73 -17.78
C ASN A 598 56.72 7.60 -16.92
N SER A 599 55.50 7.91 -17.37
CA SER A 599 54.51 8.67 -16.58
C SER A 599 53.29 7.78 -16.29
N PRO A 600 53.28 7.06 -15.14
CA PRO A 600 52.15 6.24 -14.76
C PRO A 600 51.01 7.15 -14.27
N GLY A 601 49.90 7.20 -15.02
CA GLY A 601 48.61 7.63 -14.44
C GLY A 601 47.67 8.53 -15.28
N SER A 602 48.03 8.98 -16.48
CA SER A 602 47.17 9.91 -17.24
C SER A 602 46.52 9.28 -18.48
N GLU A 603 45.21 9.48 -18.61
CA GLU A 603 44.44 9.14 -19.81
C GLU A 603 45.03 9.84 -21.04
N ASN A 604 45.01 9.16 -22.20
CA ASN A 604 45.42 9.76 -23.46
C ASN A 604 44.44 10.89 -23.83
N ARG A 605 44.96 12.03 -24.29
CA ARG A 605 44.12 13.13 -24.81
C ARG A 605 44.42 13.40 -26.27
N PHE A 606 43.37 13.33 -27.09
CA PHE A 606 43.42 13.70 -28.51
C PHE A 606 42.47 14.87 -28.80
N TYR A 607 42.77 15.59 -29.89
CA TYR A 607 42.00 16.74 -30.37
C TYR A 607 41.76 16.63 -31.88
N PHE A 608 41.35 15.45 -32.37
CA PHE A 608 41.09 15.25 -33.79
C PHE A 608 39.74 15.84 -34.20
N CYS A 609 39.70 16.46 -35.38
CA CYS A 609 38.44 16.85 -36.00
C CYS A 609 37.52 15.64 -36.18
N ILE A 610 36.24 15.87 -35.88
CA ILE A 610 35.17 14.87 -35.88
C ILE A 610 34.29 15.00 -37.12
N SER A 611 33.44 14.01 -37.38
CA SER A 611 32.41 14.05 -38.43
C SER A 611 31.19 14.89 -38.00
N GLU A 612 30.38 15.32 -38.98
CA GLU A 612 29.18 16.13 -38.76
C GLU A 612 28.21 15.52 -37.72
N ASN A 613 27.98 14.20 -37.78
CA ASN A 613 27.10 13.51 -36.83
C ASN A 613 27.57 13.61 -35.37
N ILE A 614 28.89 13.49 -35.13
CA ILE A 614 29.47 13.61 -33.78
C ILE A 614 29.45 15.08 -33.34
N ALA A 615 29.59 16.02 -34.27
CA ALA A 615 29.51 17.45 -33.97
C ALA A 615 28.08 17.86 -33.54
N ARG A 616 27.05 17.37 -34.24
CA ARG A 616 25.64 17.56 -33.85
C ARG A 616 25.36 16.97 -32.47
N ARG A 617 25.83 15.75 -32.22
CA ARG A 617 25.77 15.08 -30.90
C ARG A 617 26.46 15.91 -29.81
N LYS A 618 27.63 16.48 -30.07
CA LYS A 618 28.36 17.34 -29.12
C LYS A 618 27.57 18.61 -28.78
N THR A 619 26.91 19.23 -29.74
CA THR A 619 26.05 20.40 -29.50
C THR A 619 24.86 20.04 -28.61
N LEU A 620 24.22 18.89 -28.84
CA LEU A 620 23.14 18.40 -28.00
C LEU A 620 23.62 18.05 -26.58
N LEU A 621 24.78 17.43 -26.46
CA LEU A 621 25.38 17.13 -25.15
C LEU A 621 25.62 18.40 -24.33
N LYS A 622 26.16 19.46 -24.95
CA LYS A 622 26.35 20.76 -24.27
C LYS A 622 25.03 21.30 -23.73
N LYS A 623 23.96 21.28 -24.53
CA LYS A 623 22.61 21.69 -24.08
C LYS A 623 22.12 20.88 -22.87
N LEU A 624 22.27 19.56 -22.90
CA LEU A 624 21.82 18.70 -21.79
C LEU A 624 22.61 18.90 -20.50
N LEU A 625 23.93 19.15 -20.60
CA LEU A 625 24.77 19.43 -19.45
C LEU A 625 24.44 20.80 -18.81
N GLU A 626 24.01 21.78 -19.60
CA GLU A 626 23.51 23.07 -19.10
C GLU A 626 22.18 22.93 -18.33
N GLU A 627 21.41 21.87 -18.58
CA GLU A 627 20.13 21.56 -17.93
C GLU A 627 20.27 20.74 -16.62
N ASN A 628 21.48 20.66 -16.02
CA ASN A 628 21.78 19.90 -14.79
C ASN A 628 21.51 18.38 -14.86
N ILE A 629 21.47 17.80 -16.06
CA ILE A 629 21.37 16.34 -16.24
C ILE A 629 22.71 15.68 -15.88
N SER A 630 22.69 14.48 -15.26
CA SER A 630 23.92 13.77 -14.94
C SER A 630 24.74 13.47 -16.19
N GLU A 631 26.06 13.63 -16.08
CA GLU A 631 26.99 13.51 -17.22
C GLU A 631 26.83 12.16 -17.94
N SER A 632 26.83 11.06 -17.19
CA SER A 632 26.64 9.70 -17.70
C SER A 632 25.33 9.54 -18.48
N LEU A 633 24.23 10.13 -18.01
CA LEU A 633 22.94 10.04 -18.66
C LEU A 633 22.91 10.84 -19.96
N ALA A 634 23.49 12.04 -19.95
CA ALA A 634 23.59 12.91 -21.12
C ALA A 634 24.42 12.24 -22.24
N TYR A 635 25.55 11.63 -21.91
CA TYR A 635 26.37 10.88 -22.87
C TYR A 635 25.63 9.66 -23.46
N ARG A 636 24.91 8.87 -22.64
CA ARG A 636 24.12 7.73 -23.12
C ARG A 636 22.96 8.13 -24.02
N ALA A 637 22.27 9.22 -23.69
CA ALA A 637 21.16 9.74 -24.48
C ALA A 637 21.62 10.16 -25.89
N VAL A 638 22.70 10.93 -25.95
CA VAL A 638 23.30 11.44 -27.19
C VAL A 638 23.95 10.34 -28.03
N TRP A 639 24.37 9.23 -27.40
CA TRP A 639 24.90 8.07 -28.13
C TRP A 639 23.81 7.30 -28.88
N LYS A 640 22.65 7.12 -28.26
CA LYS A 640 21.53 6.34 -28.81
C LYS A 640 20.84 7.01 -30.01
N SER A 641 20.60 8.31 -29.95
CA SER A 641 19.91 9.05 -31.01
C SER A 641 20.58 10.39 -31.31
N VAL A 642 20.35 10.91 -32.52
CA VAL A 642 20.88 12.22 -32.97
C VAL A 642 19.79 13.30 -32.96
N ASP A 643 18.52 12.90 -32.92
CA ASP A 643 17.37 13.82 -32.95
C ASP A 643 17.05 14.34 -31.55
N GLU A 644 16.91 15.66 -31.41
CA GLU A 644 16.72 16.33 -30.11
C GLU A 644 15.49 15.82 -29.35
N GLU A 645 14.39 15.55 -30.06
CA GLU A 645 13.15 15.04 -29.47
C GLU A 645 13.31 13.61 -28.93
N SER A 646 14.01 12.73 -29.67
CA SER A 646 14.29 11.36 -29.25
C SER A 646 15.25 11.32 -28.06
N VAL A 647 16.26 12.18 -28.05
CA VAL A 647 17.21 12.31 -26.94
C VAL A 647 16.49 12.78 -25.67
N ARG A 648 15.65 13.82 -25.76
CA ARG A 648 14.86 14.32 -24.62
C ARG A 648 13.86 13.29 -24.10
N SER A 649 13.15 12.61 -24.99
CA SER A 649 12.24 11.52 -24.63
C SER A 649 12.97 10.40 -23.87
N TRP A 650 14.15 10.00 -24.35
CA TRP A 650 14.96 8.98 -23.69
C TRP A 650 15.46 9.42 -22.31
N VAL A 651 15.90 10.67 -22.16
CA VAL A 651 16.30 11.24 -20.86
C VAL A 651 15.11 11.22 -19.90
N ASN A 652 13.94 11.68 -20.30
CA ASN A 652 12.75 11.70 -19.45
C ASN A 652 12.33 10.30 -18.99
N GLN A 653 12.52 9.27 -19.82
CA GLN A 653 12.21 7.89 -19.46
C GLN A 653 13.23 7.26 -18.49
N ASN A 654 14.48 7.76 -18.48
CA ASN A 654 15.59 7.14 -17.75
C ASN A 654 16.18 8.03 -16.64
N SER A 655 15.68 9.26 -16.48
CA SER A 655 16.06 10.15 -15.39
C SER A 655 15.31 9.80 -14.11
N ILE A 656 15.96 10.03 -12.98
CA ILE A 656 15.28 10.12 -11.69
C ILE A 656 14.85 11.58 -11.56
N VAL A 657 13.54 11.83 -11.58
CA VAL A 657 13.01 13.14 -11.21
C VAL A 657 13.26 13.29 -9.72
N PHE A 658 14.11 14.25 -9.35
CA PHE A 658 14.37 14.60 -7.95
C PHE A 658 13.28 15.52 -7.41
#